data_AF-A0A6L7JN72-F1
#
_entry.id   AF-A0A6L7JN72-F1
#
_cell.length_a   1.000
_cell.length_b   1.000
_cell.length_c   1.000
_cell.angle_alpha   90.00
_cell.angle_beta   90.00
_cell.angle_gamma   90.00
#
_symmetry.space_group_name_H-M   'P 1'
#
loop_
_entity.id
_entity.type
_entity.pdbx_description
1 polymer ?
#
loop_
_entity_poly.entity_id
_entity_poly.type
_entity_poly.pdbx_seq_one_letter_code
_entity_poly.pdbx_strand_id
1 'polypeptide(L)'
;MNLRNRISDTIMRVFRSAGSKLAVEPSSPPLEADLEPLPSEPDQADYDHRLNVSLVQFIQDSEAPVRLKNAFRLADEADILPHQTLGDYFSNRHKAYKTYCEMPQFSGLLVFDLESLLNSQFRQLQPDEDEPDLIESNLNQTLSKGPRSWNEVVHQIRNHTALADQYISLSAQVLDLPWPSDHLYLRMKDLQHLTENDLENLLGSLNEDGNGNEAIQTLNSVLSFWNDPKNQLRVDELNPESLIRQAVERHIPNVAAQVLYRRLDSVSSPKETAEAIGQSLGLSRDYIRQFETKAVRRLNQPPFSDCLKILLHSCQEEIENYLLGVDGCVRKKALPKILDDPTLTKSLAIRVLYSTVAGYADANFVCFRNLYFKADTDESVLEQNFERIESSIQKLSLPLHLEVVAAELNVSVHALVCYAASNVSHGIFDNYLYEGRMTPRKQRGIQLMKVISGCMGGGPSNFAEIISTYRYVFPDDKSSIRDLRNSMYEYSDQILPLTDNGFASIMRFCSFQDSAGVSGESIPELDHAEYRSFNPGTLYAEIVDLVDEIGPAPLLEIRSEFSRRFSEKWSANSVFPVLKSTNYFVRMAPGIMGTLPMAQDVAKLDILPALESEIQVKYYIYAKVSHSRFDYPLWNPDVEFHWCDFGDGNLPWETYASLLSVVNPDQWPISEEDRGKWHDRIAEEGQFMLTVKPLPLTQILPTVRDICTLALFIGDHSTISWLDVNRVLGYRIDSRSSMSFLAILAKLGIIEITN
;
A
#
# COMPACT_ATOMS: atom_id res chain seq x y z
N MET A 1 -9.34 -23.60 -0.96
CA MET A 1 -9.41 -22.73 0.24
C MET A 1 -8.47 -23.17 1.38
N ASN A 2 -8.47 -24.45 1.81
CA ASN A 2 -7.62 -24.95 2.92
C ASN A 2 -6.09 -24.96 2.66
N LEU A 3 -5.61 -25.23 1.44
CA LEU A 3 -4.18 -25.27 1.14
C LEU A 3 -3.55 -23.85 1.14
N ARG A 4 -4.28 -22.85 0.65
CA ARG A 4 -3.81 -21.45 0.52
C ARG A 4 -3.67 -20.76 1.88
N ASN A 5 -4.59 -21.02 2.82
CA ASN A 5 -4.47 -20.55 4.21
C ASN A 5 -3.38 -21.33 4.96
N ARG A 6 -3.23 -22.64 4.70
CA ARG A 6 -2.11 -23.43 5.22
C ARG A 6 -0.77 -22.92 4.73
N ILE A 7 -0.62 -22.51 3.47
CA ILE A 7 0.63 -21.94 2.94
C ILE A 7 0.94 -20.60 3.60
N SER A 8 -0.04 -19.69 3.76
CA SER A 8 0.16 -18.43 4.47
C SER A 8 0.53 -18.65 5.94
N ASP A 9 -0.19 -19.53 6.65
CA ASP A 9 0.13 -19.91 8.03
C ASP A 9 1.45 -20.66 8.17
N THR A 10 1.85 -21.46 7.18
CA THR A 10 3.10 -22.24 7.16
C THR A 10 4.27 -21.32 6.86
N ILE A 11 4.13 -20.40 5.92
CA ILE A 11 5.12 -19.33 5.66
C ILE A 11 5.29 -18.50 6.93
N MET A 12 4.20 -18.03 7.56
CA MET A 12 4.28 -17.27 8.81
C MET A 12 4.82 -18.10 9.98
N ARG A 13 4.51 -19.40 10.06
CA ARG A 13 5.08 -20.31 11.07
C ARG A 13 6.55 -20.64 10.82
N VAL A 14 6.99 -20.76 9.58
CA VAL A 14 8.39 -20.96 9.22
C VAL A 14 9.19 -19.70 9.55
N PHE A 15 8.66 -18.51 9.24
CA PHE A 15 9.29 -17.25 9.64
C PHE A 15 9.39 -17.10 11.17
N ARG A 16 8.31 -17.42 11.91
CA ARG A 16 8.34 -17.43 13.38
C ARG A 16 9.25 -18.51 13.97
N SER A 17 9.28 -19.70 13.36
CA SER A 17 10.13 -20.82 13.77
C SER A 17 11.60 -20.62 13.43
N ALA A 18 11.91 -19.89 12.36
CA ALA A 18 13.29 -19.55 11.99
C ALA A 18 13.84 -18.46 12.92
N GLY A 19 12.98 -17.51 13.35
CA GLY A 19 13.31 -16.56 14.40
C GLY A 19 13.44 -17.19 15.79
N SER A 20 12.65 -18.23 16.11
CA SER A 20 12.64 -18.84 17.45
C SER A 20 13.60 -20.03 17.64
N LYS A 21 14.28 -20.52 16.59
CA LYS A 21 15.18 -21.70 16.68
C LYS A 21 16.67 -21.36 16.81
N LEU A 22 17.02 -20.10 17.01
CA LEU A 22 18.39 -19.68 17.35
C LEU A 22 18.72 -19.81 18.84
N ALA A 23 17.79 -20.29 19.68
CA ALA A 23 18.03 -20.55 21.10
C ALA A 23 17.54 -21.95 21.51
N VAL A 24 18.36 -22.99 21.28
CA VAL A 24 18.19 -24.28 21.98
C VAL A 24 19.57 -24.83 22.34
N GLU A 25 19.82 -24.93 23.65
CA GLU A 25 20.98 -25.60 24.24
C GLU A 25 21.08 -27.08 23.81
N PRO A 26 22.28 -27.61 23.54
CA PRO A 26 22.46 -28.99 23.15
C PRO A 26 22.43 -29.90 24.37
N SER A 27 21.38 -30.71 24.51
CA SER A 27 21.39 -31.88 25.41
C SER A 27 21.09 -33.16 24.62
N SER A 28 22.16 -33.78 24.10
CA SER A 28 22.20 -35.19 23.71
C SER A 28 23.66 -35.67 23.67
N PRO A 29 23.94 -36.95 24.04
CA PRO A 29 25.28 -37.45 24.35
C PRO A 29 26.13 -37.67 23.08
N PRO A 30 27.48 -37.74 23.21
CA PRO A 30 28.36 -37.63 22.06
C PRO A 30 28.36 -38.91 21.22
N LEU A 31 28.12 -38.75 19.92
CA LEU A 31 28.67 -39.64 18.91
C LEU A 31 30.08 -39.15 18.61
N GLU A 32 31.07 -39.96 18.96
CA GLU A 32 32.46 -39.81 18.50
C GLU A 32 32.49 -39.93 16.98
N ALA A 33 32.59 -38.78 16.31
CA ALA A 33 33.06 -38.68 14.94
C ALA A 33 34.17 -37.65 14.94
N ASP A 34 35.33 -38.01 14.36
CA ASP A 34 36.49 -37.15 14.18
C ASP A 34 36.07 -35.83 13.51
N LEU A 35 35.87 -34.79 14.32
CA LEU A 35 35.67 -33.42 13.84
C LEU A 35 37.04 -32.82 13.56
N GLU A 36 37.25 -32.43 12.30
CA GLU A 36 38.33 -31.55 11.91
C GLU A 36 38.30 -30.28 12.79
N PRO A 37 39.46 -29.75 13.22
CA PRO A 37 39.51 -28.57 14.07
C PRO A 37 38.80 -27.41 13.38
N LEU A 38 37.90 -26.75 14.13
CA LEU A 38 37.29 -25.49 13.72
C LEU A 38 38.37 -24.52 13.23
N PRO A 39 38.13 -23.78 12.12
CA PRO A 39 39.09 -22.81 11.63
C PRO A 39 39.37 -21.80 12.75
N SER A 40 40.66 -21.58 13.02
CA SER A 40 41.13 -20.55 13.93
C SER A 40 40.48 -19.21 13.57
N GLU A 41 40.15 -18.40 14.59
CA GLU A 41 39.69 -17.02 14.41
C GLU A 41 40.52 -16.31 13.35
N PRO A 42 39.89 -15.50 12.46
CA PRO A 42 40.61 -14.80 11.41
C PRO A 42 41.72 -13.96 12.05
N ASP A 43 42.96 -14.21 11.61
CA ASP A 43 44.14 -13.47 12.03
C ASP A 43 43.89 -11.96 11.83
N GLN A 44 44.12 -11.15 12.86
CA GLN A 44 44.01 -9.69 12.78
C GLN A 44 44.83 -9.13 11.61
N ALA A 45 45.92 -9.80 11.25
CA ALA A 45 46.71 -9.46 10.07
C ALA A 45 45.95 -9.67 8.74
N ASP A 46 45.08 -10.68 8.62
CA ASP A 46 44.22 -10.88 7.44
C ASP A 46 43.12 -9.81 7.37
N TYR A 47 42.55 -9.42 8.52
CA TYR A 47 41.57 -8.34 8.58
C TYR A 47 42.18 -6.99 8.14
N ASP A 48 43.34 -6.64 8.69
CA ASP A 48 44.06 -5.41 8.34
C ASP A 48 44.53 -5.44 6.86
N HIS A 49 44.93 -6.60 6.35
CA HIS A 49 45.27 -6.76 4.93
C HIS A 49 44.06 -6.52 4.03
N ARG A 50 42.88 -7.06 4.37
CA ARG A 50 41.64 -6.89 3.57
C ARG A 50 41.15 -5.45 3.55
N LEU A 51 41.29 -4.70 4.64
CA LEU A 51 40.93 -3.27 4.66
C LEU A 51 41.86 -2.41 3.80
N ASN A 52 43.11 -2.82 3.60
CA ASN A 52 44.08 -2.08 2.78
C ASN A 52 43.98 -2.39 1.27
N VAL A 53 43.06 -3.27 0.84
CA VAL A 53 42.85 -3.56 -0.59
C VAL A 53 42.28 -2.33 -1.30
N SER A 54 42.87 -2.00 -2.46
CA SER A 54 42.37 -0.93 -3.33
C SER A 54 40.90 -1.18 -3.69
N LEU A 55 40.06 -0.16 -3.51
CA LEU A 55 38.63 -0.25 -3.79
C LEU A 55 38.40 -0.58 -5.28
N VAL A 56 39.21 -0.01 -6.18
CA VAL A 56 39.14 -0.29 -7.63
C VAL A 56 39.47 -1.75 -7.90
N GLN A 57 40.58 -2.25 -7.35
CA GLN A 57 41.00 -3.63 -7.53
C GLN A 57 39.93 -4.61 -7.02
N PHE A 58 39.40 -4.35 -5.82
CA PHE A 58 38.31 -5.12 -5.25
C PHE A 58 37.07 -5.17 -6.16
N ILE A 59 36.64 -4.03 -6.70
CA ILE A 59 35.50 -3.98 -7.63
C ILE A 59 35.80 -4.74 -8.93
N GLN A 60 37.02 -4.63 -9.48
CA GLN A 60 37.39 -5.35 -10.71
C GLN A 60 37.41 -6.87 -10.51
N ASP A 61 37.87 -7.34 -9.35
CA ASP A 61 38.00 -8.77 -9.03
C ASP A 61 36.67 -9.40 -8.58
N SER A 62 35.71 -8.59 -8.15
CA SER A 62 34.38 -9.06 -7.73
C SER A 62 33.43 -9.42 -8.90
N GLU A 63 32.26 -9.99 -8.60
CA GLU A 63 31.17 -10.19 -9.57
C GLU A 63 30.32 -8.92 -9.82
N ALA A 64 30.86 -7.73 -9.56
CA ALA A 64 30.17 -6.46 -9.79
C ALA A 64 29.63 -6.33 -11.23
N PRO A 65 28.46 -5.70 -11.44
CA PRO A 65 27.95 -5.39 -12.77
C PRO A 65 28.97 -4.62 -13.61
N VAL A 66 29.08 -4.93 -14.91
CA VAL A 66 30.04 -4.30 -15.85
C VAL A 66 29.97 -2.77 -15.81
N ARG A 67 28.77 -2.21 -15.61
CA ARG A 67 28.56 -0.75 -15.46
C ARG A 67 29.27 -0.15 -14.24
N LEU A 68 29.30 -0.87 -13.11
CA LEU A 68 29.97 -0.43 -11.89
C LEU A 68 31.48 -0.53 -12.05
N LYS A 69 31.98 -1.63 -12.63
CA LYS A 69 33.39 -1.79 -13.00
C LYS A 69 33.88 -0.66 -13.92
N ASN A 70 33.08 -0.29 -14.91
CA ASN A 70 33.40 0.81 -15.83
C ASN A 70 33.38 2.18 -15.13
N ALA A 71 32.42 2.43 -14.24
CA ALA A 71 32.36 3.68 -13.49
C ALA A 71 33.59 3.87 -12.59
N PHE A 72 33.99 2.83 -11.86
CA PHE A 72 35.20 2.85 -11.04
C PHE A 72 36.46 2.99 -11.88
N ARG A 73 36.60 2.29 -13.01
CA ARG A 73 37.74 2.45 -13.92
C ARG A 73 37.85 3.89 -14.43
N LEU A 74 36.75 4.50 -14.86
CA LEU A 74 36.74 5.88 -15.36
C LEU A 74 37.04 6.91 -14.27
N ALA A 75 36.57 6.68 -13.04
CA ALA A 75 36.85 7.55 -11.91
C ALA A 75 38.31 7.43 -11.43
N ASP A 76 38.89 6.22 -11.51
CA ASP A 76 40.30 5.94 -11.22
C ASP A 76 41.23 6.56 -12.28
N GLU A 77 40.92 6.36 -13.56
CA GLU A 77 41.67 6.97 -14.68
C GLU A 77 41.65 8.51 -14.63
N ALA A 78 40.63 9.10 -14.04
CA ALA A 78 40.50 10.55 -13.84
C ALA A 78 41.10 11.05 -12.52
N ASP A 79 41.60 10.16 -11.65
CA ASP A 79 42.13 10.46 -10.32
C ASP A 79 41.16 11.26 -9.43
N ILE A 80 39.87 10.88 -9.46
CA ILE A 80 38.79 11.56 -8.71
C ILE A 80 38.10 10.66 -7.68
N LEU A 81 38.65 9.47 -7.40
CA LEU A 81 38.06 8.57 -6.41
C LEU A 81 38.26 9.12 -4.99
N PRO A 82 37.17 9.33 -4.22
CA PRO A 82 37.26 9.94 -2.90
C PRO A 82 37.83 9.01 -1.83
N HIS A 83 37.86 7.69 -2.09
CA HIS A 83 38.36 6.65 -1.18
C HIS A 83 39.17 5.65 -1.99
N GLN A 84 40.42 5.40 -1.59
CA GLN A 84 41.37 4.57 -2.34
C GLN A 84 41.32 3.11 -1.91
N THR A 85 41.01 2.84 -0.63
CA THR A 85 40.93 1.49 -0.05
C THR A 85 39.55 1.16 0.52
N LEU A 86 39.29 -0.13 0.76
CA LEU A 86 38.09 -0.58 1.48
C LEU A 86 38.01 0.03 2.89
N GLY A 87 39.14 0.13 3.60
CA GLY A 87 39.25 0.72 4.93
C GLY A 87 38.87 2.20 4.94
N ASP A 88 39.33 2.98 3.96
CA ASP A 88 38.95 4.38 3.81
C ASP A 88 37.44 4.54 3.63
N TYR A 89 36.84 3.68 2.80
CA TYR A 89 35.40 3.66 2.56
C TYR A 89 34.63 3.35 3.85
N PHE A 90 34.95 2.25 4.52
CA PHE A 90 34.22 1.82 5.73
C PHE A 90 34.41 2.76 6.91
N SER A 91 35.60 3.37 7.07
CA SER A 91 35.87 4.35 8.12
C SER A 91 35.00 5.60 8.01
N ASN A 92 34.47 5.91 6.82
CA ASN A 92 33.63 7.08 6.55
C ASN A 92 32.37 6.73 5.76
N ARG A 93 31.82 5.52 5.97
CA ARG A 93 30.80 4.91 5.09
C ARG A 93 29.65 5.82 4.68
N HIS A 94 29.03 6.52 5.64
CA HIS A 94 27.90 7.41 5.33
C HIS A 94 28.30 8.61 4.46
N LYS A 95 29.49 9.17 4.71
CA LYS A 95 30.06 10.27 3.90
C LYS A 95 30.49 9.75 2.53
N ALA A 96 31.10 8.56 2.48
CA ALA A 96 31.51 7.91 1.25
C ALA A 96 30.33 7.67 0.32
N TYR A 97 29.25 7.06 0.82
CA TYR A 97 28.01 6.84 0.08
C TYR A 97 27.47 8.13 -0.55
N LYS A 98 27.40 9.20 0.25
CA LYS A 98 26.94 10.52 -0.21
C LYS A 98 27.86 11.08 -1.31
N THR A 99 29.18 11.02 -1.12
CA THR A 99 30.14 11.51 -2.11
C THR A 99 30.02 10.74 -3.43
N TYR A 100 29.89 9.42 -3.41
CA TYR A 100 29.67 8.63 -4.62
C TYR A 100 28.32 8.95 -5.30
N CYS A 101 27.26 9.27 -4.55
CA CYS A 101 25.98 9.72 -5.14
C CYS A 101 26.09 11.06 -5.88
N GLU A 102 27.05 11.90 -5.50
CA GLU A 102 27.27 13.23 -6.08
C GLU A 102 28.23 13.19 -7.28
N MET A 103 28.93 12.07 -7.52
CA MET A 103 29.87 11.92 -8.63
C MET A 103 29.15 11.68 -9.98
N PRO A 104 29.49 12.42 -11.05
CA PRO A 104 28.85 12.27 -12.37
C PRO A 104 28.94 10.86 -12.98
N GLN A 105 29.97 10.10 -12.62
CA GLN A 105 30.24 8.74 -13.11
C GLN A 105 29.32 7.70 -12.44
N PHE A 106 28.65 8.06 -11.34
CA PHE A 106 27.86 7.18 -10.51
C PHE A 106 26.39 7.63 -10.50
N SER A 107 25.51 6.78 -11.01
CA SER A 107 24.07 6.95 -10.80
C SER A 107 23.69 6.39 -9.42
N GLY A 108 22.56 6.82 -8.85
CA GLY A 108 22.07 6.25 -7.57
C GLY A 108 21.96 4.72 -7.59
N LEU A 109 21.66 4.12 -8.74
CA LEU A 109 21.64 2.66 -8.91
C LEU A 109 23.04 2.03 -8.84
N LEU A 110 24.08 2.71 -9.33
CA LEU A 110 25.47 2.24 -9.23
C LEU A 110 26.00 2.34 -7.80
N VAL A 111 25.60 3.37 -7.05
CA VAL A 111 25.98 3.49 -5.63
C VAL A 111 25.27 2.42 -4.80
N PHE A 112 24.03 2.08 -5.14
CA PHE A 112 23.34 0.95 -4.54
C PHE A 112 24.04 -0.39 -4.84
N ASP A 113 24.43 -0.64 -6.10
CA ASP A 113 25.19 -1.83 -6.48
C ASP A 113 26.51 -1.93 -5.67
N LEU A 114 27.20 -0.80 -5.48
CA LEU A 114 28.42 -0.69 -4.65
C LEU A 114 28.14 -1.06 -3.18
N GLU A 115 27.11 -0.49 -2.56
CA GLU A 115 26.74 -0.80 -1.17
C GLU A 115 26.33 -2.25 -0.99
N SER A 116 25.55 -2.82 -1.92
CA SER A 116 25.14 -4.23 -1.85
C SER A 116 26.35 -5.15 -1.88
N LEU A 117 27.30 -4.87 -2.77
CA LEU A 117 28.53 -5.63 -2.89
C LEU A 117 29.41 -5.50 -1.64
N LEU A 118 29.64 -4.29 -1.15
CA LEU A 118 30.46 -4.03 0.04
C LEU A 118 29.84 -4.64 1.30
N ASN A 119 28.51 -4.60 1.45
CA ASN A 119 27.79 -5.23 2.56
C ASN A 119 27.93 -6.76 2.55
N SER A 120 27.86 -7.37 1.37
CA SER A 120 27.99 -8.83 1.27
C SER A 120 29.34 -9.32 1.78
N GLN A 121 30.39 -8.51 1.61
CA GLN A 121 31.74 -8.81 2.11
C GLN A 121 31.94 -8.37 3.56
N PHE A 122 31.40 -7.24 3.98
CA PHE A 122 31.51 -6.76 5.36
C PHE A 122 30.85 -7.70 6.36
N ARG A 123 29.74 -8.34 5.97
CA ARG A 123 29.10 -9.40 6.79
C ARG A 123 29.95 -10.66 6.95
N GLN A 124 30.93 -10.89 6.07
CA GLN A 124 31.88 -11.99 6.23
C GLN A 124 33.05 -11.63 7.17
N LEU A 125 33.12 -10.38 7.64
CA LEU A 125 34.25 -9.83 8.39
C LEU A 125 33.92 -9.50 9.86
N GLN A 126 32.68 -9.65 10.32
CA GLN A 126 32.32 -9.45 11.73
C GLN A 126 32.00 -10.79 12.43
N PRO A 127 32.52 -11.04 13.63
CA PRO A 127 32.00 -12.07 14.53
C PRO A 127 30.68 -11.59 15.17
N ASP A 128 29.72 -12.51 15.29
CA ASP A 128 28.36 -12.27 15.82
C ASP A 128 28.41 -11.76 17.27
N GLU A 129 27.78 -10.61 17.54
CA GLU A 129 27.41 -10.17 18.90
C GLU A 129 25.90 -10.28 19.08
N ASP A 130 25.50 -11.00 20.13
CA ASP A 130 24.11 -11.26 20.53
C ASP A 130 23.41 -10.03 21.13
N GLU A 131 22.15 -9.79 20.76
CA GLU A 131 21.23 -8.85 21.42
C GLU A 131 20.33 -9.56 22.46
N PRO A 132 20.05 -8.95 23.63
CA PRO A 132 19.24 -9.57 24.69
C PRO A 132 17.73 -9.19 24.61
N ASP A 133 16.88 -10.20 24.77
CA ASP A 133 15.43 -10.10 24.95
C ASP A 133 15.03 -9.52 26.31
N LEU A 134 14.01 -8.64 26.34
CA LEU A 134 13.27 -8.34 27.58
C LEU A 134 11.85 -7.79 27.31
N ILE A 135 10.90 -8.38 28.07
CA ILE A 135 9.60 -7.87 28.54
C ILE A 135 8.34 -8.53 27.94
N GLU A 136 7.82 -9.51 28.67
CA GLU A 136 6.44 -9.99 28.58
C GLU A 136 5.77 -9.88 29.96
N SER A 137 5.04 -8.78 30.22
CA SER A 137 4.11 -8.63 31.36
C SER A 137 3.45 -7.24 31.33
N ASN A 138 2.28 -7.08 30.68
CA ASN A 138 1.26 -6.07 31.05
C ASN A 138 -0.06 -6.14 30.22
N LEU A 139 -0.54 -7.33 29.86
CA LEU A 139 -1.67 -7.50 28.91
C LEU A 139 -2.97 -8.04 29.51
N ASN A 140 -3.21 -7.85 30.82
CA ASN A 140 -4.41 -8.37 31.49
C ASN A 140 -5.29 -7.33 32.20
N GLN A 141 -5.24 -6.04 31.83
CA GLN A 141 -6.09 -5.02 32.46
C GLN A 141 -7.05 -4.25 31.55
N THR A 142 -7.15 -4.60 30.26
CA THR A 142 -7.87 -3.75 29.28
C THR A 142 -8.94 -4.48 28.47
N LEU A 143 -9.67 -5.43 29.07
CA LEU A 143 -10.84 -6.05 28.44
C LEU A 143 -12.02 -6.15 29.42
N SER A 144 -12.60 -4.99 29.76
CA SER A 144 -13.95 -4.91 30.32
C SER A 144 -14.59 -3.55 30.00
N LYS A 145 -15.03 -3.35 28.76
CA LYS A 145 -15.98 -2.27 28.43
C LYS A 145 -17.03 -2.72 27.42
N GLY A 146 -18.20 -3.02 27.97
CA GLY A 146 -19.52 -2.73 27.41
C GLY A 146 -20.51 -2.65 28.57
N PRO A 147 -21.75 -2.16 28.40
CA PRO A 147 -22.20 -0.98 27.67
C PRO A 147 -22.08 0.31 28.54
N ARG A 148 -22.42 1.47 27.98
CA ARG A 148 -22.35 2.82 28.61
C ARG A 148 -22.86 2.82 30.05
N SER A 149 -22.08 3.36 30.98
CA SER A 149 -22.44 3.39 32.40
C SER A 149 -23.53 4.43 32.65
N TRP A 150 -24.52 4.11 33.48
CA TRP A 150 -25.57 5.04 33.91
C TRP A 150 -25.01 6.34 34.52
N ASN A 151 -23.79 6.27 35.07
CA ASN A 151 -23.04 7.42 35.60
C ASN A 151 -22.70 8.44 34.51
N GLU A 152 -22.39 8.02 33.28
CA GLU A 152 -22.19 8.95 32.16
C GLU A 152 -23.50 9.65 31.76
N VAL A 153 -24.63 8.95 31.82
CA VAL A 153 -25.96 9.51 31.49
C VAL A 153 -26.39 10.54 32.55
N VAL A 154 -26.24 10.21 33.83
CA VAL A 154 -26.51 11.15 34.94
C VAL A 154 -25.58 12.35 34.90
N HIS A 155 -24.30 12.14 34.55
CA HIS A 155 -23.34 13.24 34.38
C HIS A 155 -23.70 14.15 33.19
N GLN A 156 -24.12 13.57 32.05
CA GLN A 156 -24.60 14.32 30.89
C GLN A 156 -25.87 15.12 31.21
N ILE A 157 -26.85 14.53 31.91
CA ILE A 157 -28.08 15.23 32.32
C ILE A 157 -27.73 16.39 33.25
N ARG A 158 -26.91 16.17 34.29
CA ARG A 158 -26.47 17.23 35.21
C ARG A 158 -25.76 18.37 34.47
N ASN A 159 -24.82 18.04 33.59
CA ASN A 159 -24.11 19.04 32.78
C ASN A 159 -25.08 19.83 31.88
N HIS A 160 -26.08 19.17 31.27
CA HIS A 160 -27.10 19.85 30.47
C HIS A 160 -28.03 20.75 31.29
N THR A 161 -28.48 20.34 32.48
CA THR A 161 -29.29 21.21 33.36
C THR A 161 -28.50 22.40 33.92
N ALA A 162 -27.24 22.19 34.33
CA ALA A 162 -26.38 23.26 34.83
C ALA A 162 -26.06 24.27 33.73
N LEU A 163 -25.77 23.79 32.51
CA LEU A 163 -25.63 24.64 31.33
C LEU A 163 -26.92 25.40 31.05
N ALA A 164 -28.09 24.76 31.08
CA ALA A 164 -29.38 25.40 30.83
C ALA A 164 -29.69 26.53 31.83
N ASP A 165 -29.43 26.34 33.13
CA ASP A 165 -29.63 27.39 34.14
C ASP A 165 -28.68 28.58 33.95
N GLN A 166 -27.41 28.30 33.67
CA GLN A 166 -26.41 29.33 33.38
C GLN A 166 -26.81 30.10 32.12
N TYR A 167 -27.34 29.39 31.12
CA TYR A 167 -27.79 29.90 29.85
C TYR A 167 -29.01 30.81 29.96
N ILE A 168 -30.03 30.41 30.74
CA ILE A 168 -31.24 31.23 30.99
C ILE A 168 -30.87 32.51 31.75
N SER A 169 -30.02 32.41 32.77
CA SER A 169 -29.54 33.57 33.54
C SER A 169 -28.77 34.56 32.65
N LEU A 170 -27.89 34.05 31.79
CA LEU A 170 -27.09 34.87 30.87
C LEU A 170 -27.92 35.47 29.74
N SER A 171 -28.89 34.73 29.20
CA SER A 171 -29.82 35.22 28.17
C SER A 171 -30.65 36.40 28.68
N ALA A 172 -31.13 36.34 29.92
CA ALA A 172 -31.86 37.44 30.56
C ALA A 172 -30.98 38.70 30.73
N GLN A 173 -29.71 38.53 31.12
CA GLN A 173 -28.76 39.62 31.28
C GLN A 173 -28.34 40.25 29.93
N VAL A 174 -28.13 39.43 28.91
CA VAL A 174 -27.68 39.87 27.58
C VAL A 174 -28.80 40.60 26.82
N LEU A 175 -30.05 40.18 26.97
CA LEU A 175 -31.17 40.76 26.23
C LEU A 175 -31.98 41.80 27.02
N ASP A 176 -31.55 42.21 28.21
CA ASP A 176 -32.33 43.09 29.10
C ASP A 176 -33.79 42.63 29.21
N LEU A 177 -34.02 41.30 29.29
CA LEU A 177 -35.36 40.75 29.38
C LEU A 177 -35.81 40.74 30.84
N PRO A 178 -37.08 41.10 31.14
CA PRO A 178 -37.64 40.83 32.46
C PRO A 178 -37.55 39.32 32.72
N TRP A 179 -37.03 38.94 33.90
CA TRP A 179 -36.85 37.55 34.30
C TRP A 179 -38.10 36.71 33.98
N PRO A 180 -37.96 35.50 33.41
CA PRO A 180 -39.12 34.63 33.24
C PRO A 180 -39.73 34.39 34.61
N SER A 181 -41.05 34.60 34.73
CA SER A 181 -41.84 34.51 35.96
C SER A 181 -41.36 33.41 36.92
N ASP A 182 -41.31 33.74 38.22
CA ASP A 182 -40.81 32.95 39.37
C ASP A 182 -41.07 31.43 39.32
N HIS A 183 -42.12 30.99 38.63
CA HIS A 183 -42.46 29.58 38.43
C HIS A 183 -41.45 28.71 37.66
N LEU A 184 -40.68 29.25 36.72
CA LEU A 184 -39.73 28.44 35.91
C LEU A 184 -38.40 28.22 36.65
N TYR A 185 -37.93 29.27 37.32
CA TYR A 185 -36.73 29.24 38.17
C TYR A 185 -36.90 28.34 39.39
N LEU A 186 -38.09 28.36 40.03
CA LEU A 186 -38.39 27.46 41.15
C LEU A 186 -38.33 25.98 40.73
N ARG A 187 -38.89 25.61 39.58
CA ARG A 187 -38.89 24.20 39.12
C ARG A 187 -37.53 23.67 38.64
N MET A 188 -36.66 24.51 38.06
CA MET A 188 -35.30 24.08 37.66
C MET A 188 -34.35 24.01 38.86
N LYS A 189 -34.49 24.92 39.82
CA LYS A 189 -33.77 24.90 41.09
C LYS A 189 -34.11 23.67 41.94
N ASP A 190 -35.37 23.22 41.90
CA ASP A 190 -35.79 21.98 42.57
C ASP A 190 -35.11 20.72 41.98
N LEU A 191 -34.72 20.73 40.69
CA LEU A 191 -34.00 19.63 40.03
C LEU A 191 -32.49 19.65 40.32
N GLN A 192 -31.87 20.82 40.51
CA GLN A 192 -30.44 20.94 40.85
C GLN A 192 -30.07 20.40 42.23
N HIS A 193 -31.04 20.28 43.14
CA HIS A 193 -30.81 19.86 44.53
C HIS A 193 -30.99 18.35 44.76
N LEU A 194 -31.35 17.57 43.74
CA LEU A 194 -31.50 16.12 43.86
C LEU A 194 -30.14 15.42 43.88
N THR A 195 -29.78 14.87 45.04
CA THR A 195 -28.58 14.04 45.22
C THR A 195 -28.74 12.68 44.53
N GLU A 196 -27.64 11.94 44.36
CA GLU A 196 -27.66 10.56 43.81
C GLU A 196 -28.60 9.67 44.64
N ASN A 197 -28.59 9.84 45.97
CA ASN A 197 -29.50 9.21 46.90
C ASN A 197 -30.97 9.66 46.74
N ASP A 198 -31.24 10.91 46.36
CA ASP A 198 -32.61 11.40 46.17
C ASP A 198 -33.23 10.82 44.90
N LEU A 199 -32.44 10.65 43.83
CA LEU A 199 -32.88 9.99 42.60
C LEU A 199 -33.02 8.47 42.77
N GLU A 200 -32.12 7.84 43.51
CA GLU A 200 -32.26 6.42 43.89
C GLU A 200 -33.45 6.19 44.83
N ASN A 201 -33.74 7.10 45.77
CA ASN A 201 -34.94 7.03 46.62
C ASN A 201 -36.23 7.32 45.84
N LEU A 202 -36.20 8.23 44.85
CA LEU A 202 -37.34 8.50 43.95
C LEU A 202 -37.67 7.27 43.08
N LEU A 203 -36.64 6.52 42.66
CA LEU A 203 -36.78 5.30 41.86
C LEU A 203 -37.03 4.04 42.72
N GLY A 204 -36.51 3.99 43.94
CA GLY A 204 -36.83 2.95 44.92
C GLY A 204 -38.28 3.04 45.39
N SER A 205 -38.79 4.26 45.60
CA SER A 205 -40.21 4.48 45.93
C SER A 205 -41.17 4.24 44.76
N LEU A 206 -40.69 4.25 43.51
CA LEU A 206 -41.46 3.83 42.33
C LEU A 206 -41.72 2.32 42.27
N ASN A 207 -40.97 1.51 43.03
CA ASN A 207 -41.13 0.05 43.08
C ASN A 207 -41.92 -0.48 44.27
N GLU A 208 -42.11 0.30 45.34
CA GLU A 208 -42.68 -0.22 46.59
C GLU A 208 -43.92 0.50 47.12
N ASP A 209 -44.17 1.79 46.81
CA ASP A 209 -45.36 2.48 47.31
C ASP A 209 -46.03 3.34 46.23
N GLY A 210 -47.38 3.30 46.18
CA GLY A 210 -48.25 3.83 45.11
C GLY A 210 -48.23 5.34 44.83
N ASN A 211 -47.13 6.05 45.10
CA ASN A 211 -46.88 7.45 44.75
C ASN A 211 -46.14 7.65 43.41
N GLY A 212 -45.91 6.57 42.65
CA GLY A 212 -45.27 6.65 41.33
C GLY A 212 -45.96 7.58 40.32
N ASN A 213 -47.24 7.90 40.51
CA ASN A 213 -47.98 8.82 39.65
C ASN A 213 -47.50 10.27 39.73
N GLU A 214 -46.93 10.73 40.86
CA GLU A 214 -46.49 12.12 41.01
C GLU A 214 -45.10 12.34 40.37
N ALA A 215 -44.20 11.36 40.49
CA ALA A 215 -42.91 11.35 39.80
C ALA A 215 -43.09 11.16 38.28
N ILE A 216 -43.98 10.26 37.86
CA ILE A 216 -44.36 10.07 36.45
C ILE A 216 -45.09 11.32 35.93
N GLN A 217 -45.95 11.98 36.70
CA GLN A 217 -46.54 13.27 36.31
C GLN A 217 -45.48 14.36 36.20
N THR A 218 -44.48 14.41 37.07
CA THR A 218 -43.40 15.40 37.02
C THR A 218 -42.52 15.19 35.79
N LEU A 219 -42.09 13.95 35.52
CA LEU A 219 -41.36 13.58 34.30
C LEU A 219 -42.20 13.82 33.04
N ASN A 220 -43.48 13.44 33.03
CA ASN A 220 -44.37 13.67 31.90
C ASN A 220 -44.72 15.15 31.71
N SER A 221 -44.72 15.97 32.76
CA SER A 221 -44.94 17.42 32.63
C SER A 221 -43.67 18.16 32.20
N VAL A 222 -42.48 17.67 32.55
CA VAL A 222 -41.21 18.11 31.93
C VAL A 222 -41.20 17.70 30.46
N LEU A 223 -41.46 16.43 30.14
CA LEU A 223 -41.51 15.94 28.76
C LEU A 223 -42.61 16.63 27.93
N SER A 224 -43.80 16.89 28.49
CA SER A 224 -44.86 17.63 27.78
C SER A 224 -44.52 19.10 27.60
N PHE A 225 -43.77 19.71 28.52
CA PHE A 225 -43.26 21.07 28.37
C PHE A 225 -42.24 21.16 27.23
N TRP A 226 -41.31 20.21 27.13
CA TRP A 226 -40.31 20.13 26.06
C TRP A 226 -40.89 19.73 24.69
N ASN A 227 -41.99 18.96 24.68
CA ASN A 227 -42.68 18.54 23.46
C ASN A 227 -43.82 19.47 23.03
N ASP A 228 -44.12 20.55 23.78
CA ASP A 228 -45.08 21.58 23.35
C ASP A 228 -44.46 22.43 22.23
N PRO A 229 -45.05 22.47 21.01
CA PRO A 229 -44.53 23.25 19.89
C PRO A 229 -44.34 24.74 20.20
N LYS A 230 -45.12 25.30 21.13
CA LYS A 230 -44.98 26.71 21.56
C LYS A 230 -43.75 26.94 22.43
N ASN A 231 -43.31 25.92 23.17
CA ASN A 231 -42.09 25.96 23.94
C ASN A 231 -40.88 25.57 23.09
N GLN A 232 -41.02 24.69 22.10
CA GLN A 232 -39.99 24.45 21.07
C GLN A 232 -39.63 25.73 20.32
N LEU A 233 -40.63 26.54 19.92
CA LEU A 233 -40.41 27.88 19.35
C LEU A 233 -39.61 28.82 20.28
N ARG A 234 -39.81 28.74 21.61
CA ARG A 234 -39.01 29.51 22.59
C ARG A 234 -37.62 28.94 22.82
N VAL A 235 -37.41 27.65 22.62
CA VAL A 235 -36.09 27.00 22.70
C VAL A 235 -35.27 27.27 21.43
N ASP A 236 -35.92 27.34 20.26
CA ASP A 236 -35.30 27.80 19.00
C ASP A 236 -34.92 29.29 19.07
N GLU A 237 -35.71 30.12 19.77
CA GLU A 237 -35.36 31.51 20.13
C GLU A 237 -34.19 31.59 21.14
N LEU A 238 -33.93 30.52 21.89
CA LEU A 238 -32.80 30.35 22.80
C LEU A 238 -31.60 29.65 22.11
N ASN A 239 -31.60 29.48 20.78
CA ASN A 239 -30.40 29.04 20.08
C ASN A 239 -29.27 30.07 20.32
N PRO A 240 -28.07 29.66 20.78
CA PRO A 240 -26.96 30.59 21.01
C PRO A 240 -26.58 31.42 19.80
N GLU A 241 -26.77 30.88 18.61
CA GLU A 241 -26.59 31.66 17.38
C GLU A 241 -27.58 32.82 17.27
N SER A 242 -28.88 32.56 17.52
CA SER A 242 -29.93 33.58 17.53
C SER A 242 -29.68 34.63 18.62
N LEU A 243 -29.30 34.20 19.81
CA LEU A 243 -29.04 35.09 20.95
C LEU A 243 -27.81 35.97 20.73
N ILE A 244 -26.72 35.43 20.18
CA ILE A 244 -25.53 36.22 19.83
C ILE A 244 -25.84 37.20 18.71
N ARG A 245 -26.65 36.80 17.71
CA ARG A 245 -27.08 37.70 16.64
C ARG A 245 -27.90 38.88 17.18
N GLN A 246 -28.90 38.60 18.01
CA GLN A 246 -29.72 39.63 18.66
C GLN A 246 -28.88 40.52 19.59
N ALA A 247 -27.94 39.94 20.33
CA ALA A 247 -26.99 40.66 21.16
C ALA A 247 -26.11 41.62 20.36
N VAL A 248 -25.56 41.17 19.23
CA VAL A 248 -24.77 42.00 18.33
C VAL A 248 -25.62 43.15 17.78
N GLU A 249 -26.85 42.87 17.32
CA GLU A 249 -27.76 43.89 16.79
C GLU A 249 -28.17 44.94 17.82
N ARG A 250 -28.32 44.53 19.10
CA ARG A 250 -28.81 45.40 20.17
C ARG A 250 -27.71 46.20 20.86
N HIS A 251 -26.52 45.65 21.01
CA HIS A 251 -25.44 46.24 21.84
C HIS A 251 -24.23 46.73 21.04
N ILE A 252 -24.10 46.33 19.78
CA ILE A 252 -23.08 46.83 18.88
C ILE A 252 -23.68 47.89 17.95
N PRO A 253 -23.07 49.08 17.81
CA PRO A 253 -23.55 50.12 16.92
C PRO A 253 -23.74 49.56 15.51
N ASN A 254 -24.83 49.93 14.85
CA ASN A 254 -25.29 49.34 13.58
C ASN A 254 -24.16 49.22 12.53
N VAL A 255 -23.33 50.27 12.36
CA VAL A 255 -22.19 50.24 11.44
C VAL A 255 -21.14 49.17 11.82
N ALA A 256 -20.84 49.02 13.10
CA ALA A 256 -19.87 48.03 13.57
C ALA A 256 -20.44 46.59 13.54
N ALA A 257 -21.75 46.44 13.77
CA ALA A 257 -22.46 45.16 13.58
C ALA A 257 -22.45 44.74 12.11
N GLN A 258 -22.74 45.66 11.18
CA GLN A 258 -22.64 45.40 9.73
C GLN A 258 -21.23 45.01 9.30
N VAL A 259 -20.20 45.65 9.86
CA VAL A 259 -18.80 45.26 9.62
C VAL A 259 -18.55 43.84 10.09
N LEU A 260 -19.01 43.45 11.29
CA LEU A 260 -18.84 42.08 11.78
C LEU A 260 -19.54 41.05 10.87
N TYR A 261 -20.82 41.29 10.53
CA TYR A 261 -21.57 40.39 9.66
C TYR A 261 -20.90 40.22 8.30
N ARG A 262 -20.49 41.29 7.63
CA ARG A 262 -19.88 41.18 6.28
C ARG A 262 -18.46 40.62 6.27
N ARG A 263 -17.74 40.70 7.40
CA ARG A 263 -16.37 40.14 7.55
C ARG A 263 -16.38 38.66 7.92
N LEU A 264 -17.43 38.19 8.59
CA LEU A 264 -17.45 36.90 9.28
C LEU A 264 -18.57 35.97 8.82
N ASP A 265 -19.60 36.49 8.13
CA ASP A 265 -20.71 35.68 7.61
C ASP A 265 -20.34 35.11 6.25
N SER A 266 -20.24 33.79 6.17
CA SER A 266 -20.03 33.04 4.91
C SER A 266 -21.34 32.43 4.38
N VAL A 267 -22.42 32.45 5.15
CA VAL A 267 -23.61 31.60 4.88
C VAL A 267 -24.39 32.08 3.65
N SER A 268 -24.38 33.37 3.35
CA SER A 268 -25.13 33.94 2.22
C SER A 268 -24.31 34.71 1.19
N SER A 269 -23.02 34.98 1.46
CA SER A 269 -22.15 35.76 0.58
C SER A 269 -20.67 35.51 0.88
N PRO A 270 -19.76 35.60 -0.11
CA PRO A 270 -18.32 35.51 0.13
C PRO A 270 -17.86 36.63 1.09
N LYS A 271 -17.02 36.28 2.05
CA LYS A 271 -16.47 37.22 3.05
C LYS A 271 -15.86 38.44 2.37
N GLU A 272 -16.27 39.63 2.78
CA GLU A 272 -15.75 40.86 2.20
C GLU A 272 -14.45 41.33 2.87
N THR A 273 -13.56 41.91 2.07
CA THR A 273 -12.34 42.54 2.59
C THR A 273 -12.69 43.86 3.29
N ALA A 274 -11.82 44.30 4.22
CA ALA A 274 -12.00 45.60 4.86
C ALA A 274 -12.01 46.76 3.85
N GLU A 275 -11.28 46.65 2.73
CA GLU A 275 -11.36 47.58 1.60
C GLU A 275 -12.75 47.58 0.94
N ALA A 276 -13.31 46.42 0.61
CA ALA A 276 -14.63 46.34 -0.05
C ALA A 276 -15.75 46.90 0.83
N ILE A 277 -15.73 46.54 2.13
CA ILE A 277 -16.69 47.09 3.10
C ILE A 277 -16.50 48.60 3.23
N GLY A 278 -15.26 49.07 3.32
CA GLY A 278 -14.94 50.50 3.38
C GLY A 278 -15.48 51.27 2.18
N GLN A 279 -15.30 50.75 0.96
CA GLN A 279 -15.85 51.33 -0.26
C GLN A 279 -17.38 51.43 -0.21
N SER A 280 -18.06 50.35 0.20
CA SER A 280 -19.53 50.32 0.26
C SER A 280 -20.13 51.24 1.35
N LEU A 281 -19.40 51.45 2.46
CA LEU A 281 -19.85 52.27 3.58
C LEU A 281 -19.32 53.71 3.53
N GLY A 282 -18.49 54.06 2.53
CA GLY A 282 -17.84 55.38 2.44
C GLY A 282 -16.81 55.63 3.54
N LEU A 283 -16.15 54.58 4.04
CA LEU A 283 -15.20 54.63 5.15
C LEU A 283 -13.81 54.12 4.71
N SER A 284 -12.75 54.62 5.35
CA SER A 284 -11.41 54.08 5.09
C SER A 284 -11.26 52.67 5.66
N ARG A 285 -10.36 51.88 5.08
CA ARG A 285 -9.97 50.55 5.57
C ARG A 285 -9.63 50.56 7.06
N ASP A 286 -8.93 51.59 7.53
CA ASP A 286 -8.52 51.71 8.93
C ASP A 286 -9.72 51.99 9.84
N TYR A 287 -10.70 52.77 9.40
CA TYR A 287 -11.93 52.97 10.15
C TYR A 287 -12.74 51.68 10.28
N ILE A 288 -12.83 50.87 9.21
CA ILE A 288 -13.46 49.55 9.27
C ILE A 288 -12.76 48.65 10.30
N ARG A 289 -11.43 48.61 10.30
CA ARG A 289 -10.64 47.86 11.30
C ARG A 289 -10.87 48.36 12.72
N GLN A 290 -11.00 49.68 12.92
CA GLN A 290 -11.33 50.25 14.22
C GLN A 290 -12.73 49.87 14.69
N PHE A 291 -13.72 49.84 13.80
CA PHE A 291 -15.07 49.37 14.12
C PHE A 291 -15.06 47.89 14.49
N GLU A 292 -14.39 47.05 13.71
CA GLU A 292 -14.21 45.62 14.01
C GLU A 292 -13.56 45.43 15.39
N THR A 293 -12.43 46.11 15.65
CA THR A 293 -11.72 46.02 16.93
C THR A 293 -12.57 46.49 18.11
N LYS A 294 -13.32 47.59 17.95
CA LYS A 294 -14.23 48.10 19.00
C LYS A 294 -15.38 47.13 19.27
N ALA A 295 -15.94 46.52 18.23
CA ALA A 295 -17.03 45.56 18.38
C ALA A 295 -16.55 44.28 19.07
N VAL A 296 -15.42 43.71 18.62
CA VAL A 296 -14.79 42.55 19.27
C VAL A 296 -14.48 42.83 20.73
N ARG A 297 -13.91 44.01 21.05
CA ARG A 297 -13.59 44.39 22.44
C ARG A 297 -14.84 44.48 23.32
N ARG A 298 -15.97 44.93 22.78
CA ARG A 298 -17.25 44.97 23.51
C ARG A 298 -17.82 43.58 23.74
N LEU A 299 -17.82 42.74 22.72
CA LEU A 299 -18.29 41.35 22.84
C LEU A 299 -17.41 40.51 23.78
N ASN A 300 -16.14 40.89 23.97
CA ASN A 300 -15.26 40.22 24.91
C ASN A 300 -15.45 40.66 26.38
N GLN A 301 -16.41 41.55 26.68
CA GLN A 301 -16.76 41.90 28.07
C GLN A 301 -17.90 41.00 28.58
N PRO A 302 -17.92 40.66 29.88
CA PRO A 302 -19.09 40.04 30.50
C PRO A 302 -20.34 40.93 30.35
N PRO A 303 -21.55 40.36 30.20
CA PRO A 303 -21.88 38.93 30.18
C PRO A 303 -21.70 38.23 28.82
N PHE A 304 -21.40 38.97 27.75
CA PHE A 304 -21.33 38.42 26.38
C PHE A 304 -20.22 37.38 26.22
N SER A 305 -19.04 37.63 26.79
CA SER A 305 -17.93 36.68 26.71
C SER A 305 -18.26 35.35 27.36
N ASP A 306 -19.07 35.33 28.43
CA ASP A 306 -19.49 34.09 29.09
C ASP A 306 -20.53 33.33 28.26
N CYS A 307 -21.45 34.03 27.58
CA CYS A 307 -22.34 33.41 26.60
C CYS A 307 -21.57 32.76 25.45
N LEU A 308 -20.57 33.45 24.92
CA LEU A 308 -19.72 32.94 23.84
C LEU A 308 -18.92 31.72 24.28
N LYS A 309 -18.43 31.67 25.54
CA LYS A 309 -17.76 30.47 26.09
C LYS A 309 -18.71 29.29 26.16
N ILE A 310 -19.96 29.51 26.62
CA ILE A 310 -20.96 28.44 26.69
C ILE A 310 -21.30 27.94 25.29
N LEU A 311 -21.49 28.84 24.31
CA LEU A 311 -21.69 28.44 22.91
C LEU A 311 -20.53 27.57 22.43
N LEU A 312 -19.28 28.02 22.57
CA LEU A 312 -18.12 27.26 22.09
C LEU A 312 -18.00 25.91 22.78
N HIS A 313 -18.29 25.84 24.07
CA HIS A 313 -18.31 24.57 24.80
C HIS A 313 -19.42 23.64 24.30
N SER A 314 -20.62 24.16 24.05
CA SER A 314 -21.75 23.37 23.52
C SER A 314 -21.52 22.86 22.08
N CYS A 315 -20.71 23.57 21.29
CA CYS A 315 -20.35 23.19 19.93
C CYS A 315 -18.93 22.62 19.83
N GLN A 316 -18.30 22.26 20.95
CA GLN A 316 -16.89 21.89 20.98
C GLN A 316 -16.64 20.71 20.03
N GLU A 317 -17.34 19.59 20.21
CA GLU A 317 -17.18 18.38 19.37
C GLU A 317 -17.36 18.66 17.88
N GLU A 318 -18.30 19.52 17.50
CA GLU A 318 -18.51 19.91 16.10
C GLU A 318 -17.33 20.73 15.57
N ILE A 319 -16.82 21.69 16.34
CA ILE A 319 -15.64 22.48 16.00
C ILE A 319 -14.40 21.58 15.94
N GLU A 320 -14.24 20.64 16.86
CA GLU A 320 -13.13 19.68 16.87
C GLU A 320 -13.15 18.81 15.61
N ASN A 321 -14.27 18.18 15.30
CA ASN A 321 -14.43 17.34 14.10
C ASN A 321 -14.22 18.15 12.82
N TYR A 322 -14.66 19.41 12.80
CA TYR A 322 -14.46 20.29 11.66
C TYR A 322 -12.99 20.72 11.49
N LEU A 323 -12.29 21.07 12.58
CA LEU A 323 -10.90 21.54 12.53
C LEU A 323 -9.89 20.41 12.32
N LEU A 324 -10.10 19.27 12.99
CA LEU A 324 -9.20 18.13 12.97
C LEU A 324 -9.52 17.14 11.83
N GLY A 325 -10.73 17.21 11.27
CA GLY A 325 -11.20 16.30 10.24
C GLY A 325 -11.38 14.86 10.75
N VAL A 326 -11.60 13.93 9.81
CA VAL A 326 -11.73 12.49 10.08
C VAL A 326 -10.46 11.90 10.67
N ASP A 327 -9.32 12.49 10.34
CA ASP A 327 -7.98 12.05 10.75
C ASP A 327 -7.65 12.41 12.19
N GLY A 328 -8.45 13.26 12.85
CA GLY A 328 -8.27 13.68 14.24
C GLY A 328 -7.00 14.51 14.49
N CYS A 329 -6.37 15.05 13.44
CA CYS A 329 -5.21 15.94 13.58
C CYS A 329 -5.11 16.97 12.44
N VAL A 330 -4.53 18.14 12.72
CA VAL A 330 -4.38 19.20 11.71
C VAL A 330 -3.06 19.94 11.82
N ARG A 331 -2.43 20.24 10.67
CA ARG A 331 -1.22 21.07 10.62
C ARG A 331 -1.51 22.49 11.06
N LYS A 332 -0.66 23.06 11.92
CA LYS A 332 -0.74 24.46 12.37
C LYS A 332 -0.82 25.46 11.20
N LYS A 333 -0.16 25.16 10.08
CA LYS A 333 -0.20 25.99 8.86
C LYS A 333 -1.50 25.87 8.05
N ALA A 334 -2.28 24.81 8.24
CA ALA A 334 -3.55 24.59 7.55
C ALA A 334 -4.72 25.28 8.26
N LEU A 335 -4.67 25.42 9.60
CA LEU A 335 -5.73 26.04 10.40
C LEU A 335 -6.27 27.38 9.88
N PRO A 336 -5.44 28.36 9.44
CA PRO A 336 -5.97 29.63 8.96
C PRO A 336 -6.87 29.51 7.72
N LYS A 337 -6.72 28.44 6.92
CA LYS A 337 -7.49 28.18 5.71
C LYS A 337 -8.79 27.41 5.98
N ILE A 338 -8.85 26.68 7.10
CA ILE A 338 -9.96 25.78 7.42
C ILE A 338 -11.19 26.57 7.90
N LEU A 339 -11.03 27.75 8.52
CA LEU A 339 -12.18 28.57 8.96
C LEU A 339 -12.85 29.43 7.89
N ASP A 340 -12.68 29.10 6.62
CA ASP A 340 -13.51 29.74 5.59
C ASP A 340 -14.97 29.25 5.58
N ASP A 341 -15.29 28.16 6.28
CA ASP A 341 -16.62 27.52 6.28
C ASP A 341 -17.26 27.12 7.65
N PRO A 342 -16.97 27.70 8.83
CA PRO A 342 -17.84 27.60 10.01
C PRO A 342 -18.96 28.62 9.94
N THR A 343 -20.13 28.29 10.52
CA THR A 343 -21.22 29.25 10.71
C THR A 343 -20.69 30.56 11.33
N LEU A 344 -21.22 31.70 10.88
CA LEU A 344 -20.87 33.05 11.31
C LEU A 344 -20.62 33.15 12.83
N THR A 345 -21.49 32.51 13.62
CA THR A 345 -21.48 32.60 15.08
C THR A 345 -20.26 31.92 15.71
N LYS A 346 -19.87 30.74 15.23
CA LYS A 346 -18.69 30.00 15.73
C LYS A 346 -17.41 30.76 15.41
N SER A 347 -17.31 31.24 14.17
CA SER A 347 -16.19 32.08 13.72
C SER A 347 -16.06 33.37 14.54
N LEU A 348 -17.19 34.04 14.83
CA LEU A 348 -17.23 35.23 15.67
C LEU A 348 -16.81 34.91 17.11
N ALA A 349 -17.33 33.85 17.71
CA ALA A 349 -17.01 33.47 19.09
C ALA A 349 -15.51 33.14 19.25
N ILE A 350 -14.94 32.36 18.33
CA ILE A 350 -13.49 32.08 18.29
C ILE A 350 -12.70 33.39 18.17
N ARG A 351 -13.09 34.29 17.27
CA ARG A 351 -12.39 35.56 17.05
C ARG A 351 -12.50 36.51 18.24
N VAL A 352 -13.63 36.53 18.94
CA VAL A 352 -13.83 37.39 20.12
C VAL A 352 -13.02 36.89 21.32
N LEU A 353 -13.07 35.59 21.59
CA LEU A 353 -12.47 35.00 22.79
C LEU A 353 -10.98 34.70 22.63
N TYR A 354 -10.54 34.31 21.43
CA TYR A 354 -9.17 33.82 21.18
C TYR A 354 -8.41 34.63 20.13
N SER A 355 -9.01 35.69 19.57
CA SER A 355 -8.48 36.53 18.47
C SER A 355 -8.28 35.82 17.13
N THR A 356 -7.82 34.57 17.14
CA THR A 356 -7.53 33.76 15.96
C THR A 356 -7.89 32.30 16.21
N VAL A 357 -8.00 31.54 15.12
CA VAL A 357 -8.18 30.09 15.13
C VAL A 357 -6.99 29.39 15.78
N ALA A 358 -5.79 29.84 15.46
CA ALA A 358 -4.58 29.31 16.08
C ALA A 358 -4.61 29.53 17.60
N GLY A 359 -5.11 30.68 18.05
CA GLY A 359 -5.32 30.95 19.48
C GLY A 359 -6.37 30.04 20.13
N TYR A 360 -7.46 29.74 19.42
CA TYR A 360 -8.46 28.75 19.90
C TYR A 360 -7.85 27.35 19.97
N ALA A 361 -7.11 26.94 18.95
CA ALA A 361 -6.42 25.67 18.89
C ALA A 361 -5.35 25.54 19.99
N ASP A 362 -4.50 26.55 20.18
CA ASP A 362 -3.50 26.59 21.25
C ASP A 362 -4.12 26.47 22.65
N ALA A 363 -5.39 26.87 22.82
CA ALA A 363 -6.10 26.81 24.10
C ALA A 363 -6.89 25.52 24.33
N ASN A 364 -7.32 24.83 23.27
CA ASN A 364 -8.23 23.68 23.37
C ASN A 364 -7.66 22.37 22.79
N PHE A 365 -6.48 22.41 22.16
CA PHE A 365 -5.83 21.25 21.55
C PHE A 365 -4.42 21.04 22.07
N VAL A 366 -3.97 19.79 22.03
CA VAL A 366 -2.56 19.46 22.28
C VAL A 366 -1.77 19.79 21.02
N CYS A 367 -0.72 20.59 21.15
CA CYS A 367 0.15 20.97 20.04
C CYS A 367 1.45 20.15 20.09
N PHE A 368 1.64 19.23 19.16
CA PHE A 368 2.83 18.38 19.09
C PHE A 368 3.41 18.36 17.67
N ARG A 369 4.73 18.61 17.55
CA ARG A 369 5.49 18.67 16.27
C ARG A 369 4.79 19.44 15.12
N ASN A 370 4.16 20.58 15.43
CA ASN A 370 3.37 21.44 14.50
C ASN A 370 2.01 20.90 14.05
N LEU A 371 1.50 19.86 14.72
CA LEU A 371 0.12 19.38 14.60
C LEU A 371 -0.67 19.76 15.84
N TYR A 372 -1.96 19.97 15.65
CA TYR A 372 -2.93 19.99 16.74
C TYR A 372 -3.69 18.67 16.79
N PHE A 373 -3.90 18.18 18.01
CA PHE A 373 -4.59 16.95 18.36
C PHE A 373 -5.73 17.24 19.32
N LYS A 374 -6.66 16.28 19.44
CA LYS A 374 -7.71 16.36 20.44
C LYS A 374 -7.13 16.43 21.86
N ALA A 375 -7.79 17.19 22.74
CA ALA A 375 -7.28 17.53 24.07
C ALA A 375 -7.01 16.30 24.98
N ASP A 376 -7.69 15.19 24.72
CA ASP A 376 -7.59 13.92 25.45
C ASP A 376 -6.42 13.04 24.97
N THR A 377 -5.65 13.47 23.98
CA THR A 377 -4.51 12.71 23.45
C THR A 377 -3.27 12.91 24.33
N ASP A 378 -2.74 11.81 24.88
CA ASP A 378 -1.51 11.83 25.67
C ASP A 378 -0.28 12.05 24.78
N GLU A 379 0.39 13.20 24.95
CA GLU A 379 1.60 13.58 24.21
C GLU A 379 2.73 12.56 24.38
N SER A 380 2.86 11.95 25.56
CA SER A 380 3.90 10.96 25.83
C SER A 380 3.67 9.67 25.03
N VAL A 381 2.41 9.28 24.82
CA VAL A 381 2.04 8.13 23.99
C VAL A 381 2.28 8.44 22.51
N LEU A 382 2.02 9.67 22.06
CA LEU A 382 2.33 10.11 20.70
C LEU A 382 3.84 10.08 20.42
N GLU A 383 4.65 10.64 21.32
CA GLU A 383 6.12 10.63 21.17
C GLU A 383 6.65 9.20 21.11
N GLN A 384 6.24 8.31 22.03
CA GLN A 384 6.64 6.90 22.00
C GLN A 384 6.23 6.20 20.70
N ASN A 385 5.02 6.45 20.19
CA ASN A 385 4.59 5.88 18.91
C ASN A 385 5.41 6.44 17.74
N PHE A 386 5.72 7.73 17.74
CA PHE A 386 6.52 8.35 16.69
C PHE A 386 7.95 7.83 16.69
N GLU A 387 8.58 7.68 17.86
CA GLU A 387 9.89 7.07 18.00
C GLU A 387 9.91 5.62 17.46
N ARG A 388 8.90 4.81 17.83
CA ARG A 388 8.73 3.44 17.31
C ARG A 388 8.54 3.41 15.80
N ILE A 389 7.77 4.35 15.25
CA ILE A 389 7.56 4.45 13.81
C ILE A 389 8.89 4.85 13.14
N GLU A 390 9.57 5.88 13.61
CA GLU A 390 10.83 6.37 13.03
C GLU A 390 11.94 5.31 13.05
N SER A 391 12.05 4.53 14.12
CA SER A 391 13.07 3.48 14.25
C SER A 391 12.86 2.28 13.31
N SER A 392 11.62 2.04 12.90
CA SER A 392 11.22 0.78 12.27
C SER A 392 10.69 0.93 10.85
N ILE A 393 10.14 2.09 10.49
CA ILE A 393 9.54 2.34 9.17
C ILE A 393 10.55 2.20 8.03
N GLN A 394 11.83 2.50 8.27
CA GLN A 394 12.90 2.36 7.29
C GLN A 394 13.17 0.88 6.92
N LYS A 395 12.74 -0.07 7.75
CA LYS A 395 12.86 -1.51 7.49
C LYS A 395 11.71 -2.03 6.61
N LEU A 396 10.66 -1.24 6.39
CA LEU A 396 9.49 -1.62 5.62
C LEU A 396 9.61 -1.16 4.17
N SER A 397 9.29 -2.04 3.22
CA SER A 397 9.15 -1.67 1.81
C SER A 397 7.82 -0.94 1.61
N LEU A 398 7.85 0.39 1.65
CA LEU A 398 6.70 1.25 1.34
C LEU A 398 6.48 1.38 -0.19
N PRO A 399 5.24 1.56 -0.65
CA PRO A 399 4.02 1.89 0.10
C PRO A 399 3.28 0.69 0.70
N LEU A 400 2.69 0.83 1.89
CA LEU A 400 1.94 -0.25 2.55
C LEU A 400 0.62 0.28 3.10
N HIS A 401 -0.39 -0.60 3.17
CA HIS A 401 -1.67 -0.25 3.76
C HIS A 401 -1.51 0.07 5.25
N LEU A 402 -2.20 1.09 5.73
CA LEU A 402 -2.04 1.61 7.09
C LEU A 402 -2.29 0.54 8.16
N GLU A 403 -3.28 -0.33 7.97
CA GLU A 403 -3.57 -1.41 8.92
C GLU A 403 -2.41 -2.41 9.05
N VAL A 404 -1.67 -2.64 7.97
CA VAL A 404 -0.53 -3.57 7.97
C VAL A 404 0.65 -2.94 8.69
N VAL A 405 0.93 -1.66 8.38
CA VAL A 405 1.98 -0.92 9.07
C VAL A 405 1.64 -0.79 10.56
N ALA A 406 0.36 -0.56 10.90
CA ALA A 406 -0.11 -0.45 12.28
C ALA A 406 0.10 -1.76 13.05
N ALA A 407 -0.28 -2.89 12.44
CA ALA A 407 -0.07 -4.21 13.02
C ALA A 407 1.42 -4.54 13.18
N GLU A 408 2.24 -4.28 12.17
CA GLU A 408 3.67 -4.58 12.17
C GLU A 408 4.44 -3.76 13.20
N LEU A 409 4.09 -2.48 13.35
CA LEU A 409 4.74 -1.57 14.30
C LEU A 409 4.09 -1.56 15.68
N ASN A 410 3.00 -2.32 15.86
CA ASN A 410 2.17 -2.31 17.07
C ASN A 410 1.76 -0.89 17.51
N VAL A 411 1.24 -0.11 16.56
CA VAL A 411 0.71 1.25 16.76
C VAL A 411 -0.71 1.33 16.19
N SER A 412 -1.47 2.35 16.57
CA SER A 412 -2.78 2.58 15.98
C SER A 412 -2.66 3.16 14.56
N VAL A 413 -3.65 2.90 13.69
CA VAL A 413 -3.76 3.55 12.37
C VAL A 413 -3.79 5.07 12.52
N HIS A 414 -4.50 5.58 13.54
CA HIS A 414 -4.53 7.00 13.87
C HIS A 414 -3.12 7.55 14.13
N ALA A 415 -2.28 6.85 14.91
CA ALA A 415 -0.90 7.28 15.16
C ALA A 415 -0.07 7.38 13.86
N LEU A 416 -0.27 6.49 12.89
CA LEU A 416 0.38 6.57 11.58
C LEU A 416 -0.10 7.76 10.75
N VAL A 417 -1.40 8.06 10.79
CA VAL A 417 -1.97 9.24 10.13
C VAL A 417 -1.36 10.51 10.70
N CYS A 418 -1.31 10.61 12.02
CA CYS A 418 -0.66 11.70 12.74
C CYS A 418 0.83 11.80 12.38
N TYR A 419 1.54 10.66 12.35
CA TYR A 419 2.95 10.62 11.98
C TYR A 419 3.19 11.16 10.57
N ALA A 420 2.46 10.67 9.56
CA ALA A 420 2.56 11.15 8.19
C ALA A 420 2.14 12.62 8.04
N ALA A 421 1.17 13.07 8.83
CA ALA A 421 0.81 14.49 8.89
C ALA A 421 1.96 15.33 9.48
N SER A 422 2.76 14.81 10.40
CA SER A 422 3.88 15.54 11.01
C SER A 422 5.16 15.52 10.17
N ASN A 423 5.36 14.44 9.41
CA ASN A 423 6.62 14.14 8.75
C ASN A 423 6.53 14.42 7.24
N VAL A 424 7.40 15.30 6.73
CA VAL A 424 7.39 15.68 5.30
C VAL A 424 7.90 14.59 4.36
N SER A 425 8.61 13.60 4.90
CA SER A 425 9.17 12.47 4.15
C SER A 425 8.17 11.34 3.98
N HIS A 426 6.99 11.42 4.60
CA HIS A 426 5.95 10.41 4.46
C HIS A 426 4.62 11.07 4.11
N GLY A 427 3.77 10.32 3.43
CA GLY A 427 2.42 10.77 3.11
C GLY A 427 1.45 9.61 3.11
N ILE A 428 0.18 9.95 3.09
CA ILE A 428 -0.91 8.96 3.02
C ILE A 428 -1.72 9.23 1.77
N PHE A 429 -2.00 8.16 1.05
CA PHE A 429 -2.89 8.18 -0.08
C PHE A 429 -3.74 6.93 -0.05
N ASP A 430 -5.06 7.11 0.03
CA ASP A 430 -6.02 6.02 -0.13
C ASP A 430 -5.78 4.85 0.84
N ASN A 431 -5.49 5.19 2.11
CA ASN A 431 -5.10 4.28 3.20
C ASN A 431 -3.76 3.55 3.01
N TYR A 432 -2.89 4.03 2.11
CA TYR A 432 -1.50 3.58 2.02
C TYR A 432 -0.55 4.65 2.54
N LEU A 433 0.36 4.24 3.41
CA LEU A 433 1.52 5.01 3.79
C LEU A 433 2.57 4.89 2.69
N TYR A 434 3.14 6.01 2.24
CA TYR A 434 4.19 6.03 1.23
C TYR A 434 5.31 7.01 1.62
N GLU A 435 6.49 6.81 1.04
CA GLU A 435 7.66 7.67 1.26
C GLU A 435 7.75 8.78 0.18
N GLY A 436 8.17 9.97 0.59
CA GLY A 436 8.48 11.13 -0.23
C GLY A 436 7.25 11.88 -0.73
N ARG A 437 7.38 12.54 -1.89
CA ARG A 437 6.25 13.23 -2.55
C ARG A 437 5.42 12.25 -3.36
N MET A 438 4.11 12.48 -3.38
CA MET A 438 3.22 11.73 -4.27
C MET A 438 3.53 12.09 -5.72
N THR A 439 3.79 11.08 -6.54
CA THR A 439 3.93 11.22 -7.99
C THR A 439 2.84 10.39 -8.67
N PRO A 440 2.47 10.70 -9.93
CA PRO A 440 1.48 9.89 -10.67
C PRO A 440 1.85 8.41 -10.74
N ARG A 441 3.15 8.08 -10.77
CA ARG A 441 3.60 6.69 -10.78
C ARG A 441 3.41 6.00 -9.43
N LYS A 442 3.70 6.68 -8.32
CA LYS A 442 3.44 6.12 -6.97
C LYS A 442 1.94 5.90 -6.73
N GLN A 443 1.14 6.88 -7.13
CA GLN A 443 -0.32 6.78 -7.11
C GLN A 443 -0.81 5.56 -7.89
N ARG A 444 -0.34 5.38 -9.13
CA ARG A 444 -0.65 4.20 -9.96
C ARG A 444 -0.23 2.90 -9.30
N GLY A 445 0.95 2.85 -8.69
CA GLY A 445 1.41 1.69 -7.94
C GLY A 445 0.43 1.29 -6.84
N ILE A 446 0.05 2.25 -5.99
CA ILE A 446 -0.94 2.05 -4.92
C ILE A 446 -2.29 1.60 -5.49
N GLN A 447 -2.78 2.25 -6.53
CA GLN A 447 -4.04 1.89 -7.18
C GLN A 447 -4.00 0.48 -7.81
N LEU A 448 -2.87 0.08 -8.42
CA LEU A 448 -2.66 -1.28 -8.93
C LEU A 448 -2.62 -2.31 -7.81
N MET A 449 -1.98 -2.01 -6.68
CA MET A 449 -2.05 -2.86 -5.50
C MET A 449 -3.49 -3.05 -5.05
N LYS A 450 -4.29 -1.98 -4.98
CA LYS A 450 -5.72 -2.07 -4.62
C LYS A 450 -6.52 -2.94 -5.58
N VAL A 451 -6.30 -2.79 -6.88
CA VAL A 451 -6.95 -3.62 -7.91
C VAL A 451 -6.59 -5.09 -7.72
N ILE A 452 -5.30 -5.43 -7.64
CA ILE A 452 -4.86 -6.82 -7.57
C ILE A 452 -5.24 -7.45 -6.23
N SER A 453 -4.96 -6.78 -5.11
CA SER A 453 -5.23 -7.31 -3.77
C SER A 453 -6.71 -7.31 -3.38
N GLY A 454 -7.44 -6.26 -3.78
CA GLY A 454 -8.83 -6.02 -3.40
C GLY A 454 -9.84 -6.57 -4.40
N CYS A 455 -9.74 -6.17 -5.67
CA CYS A 455 -10.68 -6.62 -6.70
C CYS A 455 -10.42 -8.08 -7.12
N MET A 456 -9.15 -8.47 -7.24
CA MET A 456 -8.75 -9.79 -7.76
C MET A 456 -8.34 -10.79 -6.65
N GLY A 457 -8.53 -10.42 -5.38
CA GLY A 457 -8.26 -11.28 -4.23
C GLY A 457 -6.77 -11.64 -4.04
N GLY A 458 -5.85 -10.87 -4.62
CA GLY A 458 -4.40 -11.06 -4.55
C GLY A 458 -3.91 -12.37 -5.20
N GLY A 459 -4.72 -12.99 -6.05
CA GLY A 459 -4.31 -14.20 -6.79
C GLY A 459 -3.48 -13.89 -8.03
N PRO A 460 -2.88 -14.92 -8.65
CA PRO A 460 -2.36 -14.82 -10.01
C PRO A 460 -3.44 -14.25 -10.93
N SER A 461 -3.10 -13.18 -11.62
CA SER A 461 -4.03 -12.41 -12.45
C SER A 461 -3.35 -12.07 -13.77
N ASN A 462 -4.08 -12.18 -14.88
CA ASN A 462 -3.54 -11.82 -16.18
C ASN A 462 -3.39 -10.29 -16.27
N PHE A 463 -2.30 -9.80 -16.85
CA PHE A 463 -2.06 -8.38 -16.97
C PHE A 463 -3.13 -7.64 -17.79
N ALA A 464 -3.72 -8.29 -18.81
CA ALA A 464 -4.84 -7.71 -19.54
C ALA A 464 -6.05 -7.47 -18.61
N GLU A 465 -6.41 -8.45 -17.78
CA GLU A 465 -7.49 -8.33 -16.80
C GLU A 465 -7.19 -7.25 -15.76
N ILE A 466 -5.95 -7.16 -15.27
CA ILE A 466 -5.51 -6.12 -14.34
C ILE A 466 -5.70 -4.73 -14.96
N ILE A 467 -5.31 -4.53 -16.23
CA ILE A 467 -5.47 -3.22 -16.90
C ILE A 467 -6.95 -2.88 -17.09
N SER A 468 -7.76 -3.83 -17.57
CA SER A 468 -9.21 -3.61 -17.74
C SER A 468 -9.86 -3.21 -16.42
N THR A 469 -9.55 -3.95 -15.35
CA THR A 469 -10.06 -3.67 -14.01
C THR A 469 -9.58 -2.31 -13.51
N TYR A 470 -8.29 -2.01 -13.69
CA TYR A 470 -7.72 -0.72 -13.29
C TYR A 470 -8.42 0.45 -13.96
N ARG A 471 -8.63 0.40 -15.28
CA ARG A 471 -9.28 1.48 -16.03
C ARG A 471 -10.76 1.60 -15.70
N TYR A 472 -11.42 0.50 -15.40
CA TYR A 472 -12.80 0.51 -14.92
C TYR A 472 -12.91 1.19 -13.55
N VAL A 473 -12.02 0.87 -12.61
CA VAL A 473 -12.02 1.44 -11.25
C VAL A 473 -11.51 2.89 -11.23
N PHE A 474 -10.57 3.25 -12.11
CA PHE A 474 -9.93 4.57 -12.16
C PHE A 474 -10.01 5.20 -13.56
N PRO A 475 -11.22 5.53 -14.06
CA PRO A 475 -11.42 6.02 -15.43
C PRO A 475 -10.77 7.38 -15.71
N ASP A 476 -10.49 8.17 -14.67
CA ASP A 476 -9.87 9.49 -14.79
C ASP A 476 -8.34 9.43 -15.03
N ASP A 477 -7.68 8.30 -14.73
CA ASP A 477 -6.24 8.16 -14.99
C ASP A 477 -5.98 7.73 -16.43
N LYS A 478 -5.50 8.68 -17.24
CA LYS A 478 -5.07 8.48 -18.63
C LYS A 478 -3.70 7.79 -18.73
N SER A 479 -3.56 6.65 -18.06
CA SER A 479 -2.34 5.85 -18.06
C SER A 479 -2.21 5.00 -19.33
N SER A 480 -0.98 4.92 -19.86
CA SER A 480 -0.67 3.93 -20.89
C SER A 480 -0.45 2.55 -20.26
N ILE A 481 -0.65 1.49 -21.03
CA ILE A 481 -0.34 0.10 -20.62
C ILE A 481 1.10 -0.01 -20.10
N ARG A 482 2.03 0.70 -20.75
CA ARG A 482 3.44 0.74 -20.35
C ARG A 482 3.64 1.40 -18.99
N ASP A 483 2.90 2.47 -18.69
CA ASP A 483 2.99 3.14 -17.39
C ASP A 483 2.53 2.24 -16.26
N LEU A 484 1.44 1.50 -16.47
CA LEU A 484 0.92 0.53 -15.49
C LEU A 484 1.92 -0.61 -15.27
N ARG A 485 2.47 -1.17 -16.35
CA ARG A 485 3.51 -2.20 -16.28
C ARG A 485 4.73 -1.73 -15.50
N ASN A 486 5.26 -0.56 -15.84
CA ASN A 486 6.41 0.02 -15.15
C ASN A 486 6.11 0.24 -13.66
N SER A 487 4.90 0.68 -13.33
CA SER A 487 4.49 0.87 -11.93
C SER A 487 4.49 -0.46 -11.16
N MET A 488 3.98 -1.55 -11.75
CA MET A 488 4.05 -2.88 -11.11
C MET A 488 5.48 -3.36 -10.89
N TYR A 489 6.38 -3.15 -11.87
CA TYR A 489 7.79 -3.53 -11.73
C TYR A 489 8.54 -2.66 -10.71
N GLU A 490 8.18 -1.39 -10.57
CA GLU A 490 8.73 -0.52 -9.52
C GLU A 490 8.35 -1.02 -8.12
N TYR A 491 7.14 -1.59 -7.98
CA TYR A 491 6.64 -2.17 -6.74
C TYR A 491 6.74 -3.70 -6.72
N SER A 492 7.82 -4.25 -7.28
CA SER A 492 7.95 -5.70 -7.44
C SER A 492 8.11 -6.48 -6.13
N ASP A 493 8.34 -5.80 -5.02
CA ASP A 493 8.35 -6.37 -3.67
C ASP A 493 6.94 -6.58 -3.11
N GLN A 494 5.92 -6.00 -3.74
CA GLN A 494 4.51 -6.04 -3.32
C GLN A 494 3.61 -6.64 -4.41
N ILE A 495 3.98 -6.45 -5.67
CA ILE A 495 3.35 -7.00 -6.87
C ILE A 495 4.36 -7.92 -7.56
N LEU A 496 4.22 -9.22 -7.33
CA LEU A 496 5.12 -10.23 -7.88
C LEU A 496 4.75 -10.58 -9.32
N PRO A 497 5.69 -10.47 -10.28
CA PRO A 497 5.52 -11.09 -11.59
C PRO A 497 5.62 -12.61 -11.43
N LEU A 498 4.59 -13.33 -11.86
CA LEU A 498 4.52 -14.80 -11.80
C LEU A 498 4.85 -15.45 -13.14
N THR A 499 4.46 -14.82 -14.25
CA THR A 499 4.73 -15.30 -15.61
C THR A 499 4.97 -14.10 -16.53
N ASP A 500 5.20 -14.33 -17.83
CA ASP A 500 5.40 -13.25 -18.82
C ASP A 500 4.27 -12.18 -18.77
N ASN A 501 3.03 -12.58 -18.45
CA ASN A 501 1.87 -11.67 -18.32
C ASN A 501 1.09 -11.85 -17.01
N GLY A 502 1.56 -12.66 -16.06
CA GLY A 502 0.86 -12.93 -14.81
C GLY A 502 1.46 -12.12 -13.66
N PHE A 503 0.61 -11.48 -12.86
CA PHE A 503 1.02 -10.76 -11.65
C PHE A 503 0.15 -11.18 -10.47
N ALA A 504 0.71 -11.11 -9.26
CA ALA A 504 -0.04 -11.29 -8.02
C ALA A 504 0.42 -10.29 -6.97
N SER A 505 -0.44 -9.96 -6.02
CA SER A 505 -0.03 -9.18 -4.86
C SER A 505 0.33 -10.11 -3.71
N ILE A 506 1.40 -9.78 -2.97
CA ILE A 506 1.73 -10.48 -1.72
C ILE A 506 0.65 -10.19 -0.67
N MET A 507 0.05 -9.00 -0.73
CA MET A 507 -0.92 -8.53 0.24
C MET A 507 -2.34 -8.88 -0.21
N ARG A 508 -3.19 -9.27 0.74
CA ARG A 508 -4.65 -9.36 0.54
C ARG A 508 -5.35 -8.37 1.44
N PHE A 509 -6.23 -7.58 0.84
CA PHE A 509 -7.10 -6.67 1.56
C PHE A 509 -8.54 -7.00 1.18
N CYS A 510 -9.30 -7.51 2.15
CA CYS A 510 -10.70 -7.87 1.92
C CYS A 510 -11.64 -6.65 1.85
N SER A 511 -11.22 -5.49 2.36
CA SER A 511 -12.10 -4.34 2.56
C SER A 511 -12.39 -3.50 1.30
N PHE A 512 -11.65 -3.68 0.20
CA PHE A 512 -11.80 -2.82 -0.96
C PHE A 512 -13.06 -3.13 -1.80
N GLN A 513 -13.52 -4.40 -1.81
CA GLN A 513 -14.65 -4.82 -2.65
C GLN A 513 -15.95 -4.06 -2.33
N ASP A 514 -16.18 -3.73 -1.06
CA ASP A 514 -17.40 -3.03 -0.63
C ASP A 514 -17.41 -1.55 -1.05
N SER A 515 -16.24 -0.94 -1.21
CA SER A 515 -16.11 0.51 -1.48
C SER A 515 -16.08 0.87 -2.97
N ALA A 516 -15.62 -0.04 -3.82
CA ALA A 516 -15.37 0.25 -5.23
C ALA A 516 -16.58 0.02 -6.14
N GLY A 517 -17.71 -0.45 -5.59
CA GLY A 517 -18.93 -0.69 -6.37
C GLY A 517 -18.80 -1.79 -7.44
N VAL A 518 -17.74 -2.59 -7.42
CA VAL A 518 -17.44 -3.66 -8.40
C VAL A 518 -18.35 -4.89 -8.20
N SER A 519 -19.51 -4.72 -7.57
CA SER A 519 -20.43 -5.84 -7.30
C SER A 519 -21.22 -6.21 -8.55
N GLY A 520 -20.69 -7.18 -9.31
CA GLY A 520 -21.47 -7.99 -10.26
C GLY A 520 -21.63 -7.45 -11.68
N GLU A 521 -21.08 -6.29 -12.02
CA GLU A 521 -20.97 -5.87 -13.43
C GLU A 521 -19.78 -6.56 -14.11
N SER A 522 -19.99 -7.06 -15.32
CA SER A 522 -18.93 -7.64 -16.13
C SER A 522 -17.91 -6.56 -16.48
N ILE A 523 -16.68 -6.70 -15.98
CA ILE A 523 -15.56 -5.84 -16.35
C ILE A 523 -15.40 -5.93 -17.87
N PRO A 524 -15.37 -4.80 -18.60
CA PRO A 524 -15.18 -4.82 -20.04
C PRO A 524 -13.89 -5.55 -20.41
N GLU A 525 -14.01 -6.53 -21.30
CA GLU A 525 -12.83 -7.14 -21.92
C GLU A 525 -12.05 -6.06 -22.66
N LEU A 526 -10.72 -6.12 -22.53
CA LEU A 526 -9.83 -5.16 -23.17
C LEU A 526 -9.93 -5.34 -24.69
N ASP A 527 -10.35 -4.30 -25.41
CA ASP A 527 -10.46 -4.36 -26.86
C ASP A 527 -9.09 -4.67 -27.47
N HIS A 528 -8.97 -5.82 -28.13
CA HIS A 528 -7.73 -6.22 -28.80
C HIS A 528 -7.28 -5.22 -29.86
N ALA A 529 -8.19 -4.43 -30.43
CA ALA A 529 -7.85 -3.34 -31.34
C ALA A 529 -7.00 -2.24 -30.67
N GLU A 530 -7.10 -2.07 -29.35
CA GLU A 530 -6.29 -1.11 -28.60
C GLU A 530 -4.80 -1.52 -28.57
N TYR A 531 -4.49 -2.82 -28.65
CA TYR A 531 -3.10 -3.28 -28.83
C TYR A 531 -2.54 -2.94 -30.22
N ARG A 532 -3.41 -2.69 -31.21
CA ARG A 532 -3.07 -2.32 -32.59
C ARG A 532 -3.11 -0.82 -32.86
N SER A 533 -3.70 0.00 -31.98
CA SER A 533 -3.73 1.45 -32.16
C SER A 533 -2.37 2.07 -31.81
N PHE A 534 -1.37 1.86 -32.66
CA PHE A 534 -0.06 2.45 -32.53
C PHE A 534 0.21 3.46 -33.64
N ASN A 535 0.99 4.48 -33.30
CA ASN A 535 1.41 5.47 -34.29
C ASN A 535 2.39 4.81 -35.28
N PRO A 536 2.12 4.87 -36.60
CA PRO A 536 3.04 4.39 -37.61
C PRO A 536 4.43 5.02 -37.46
N GLY A 537 5.47 4.27 -37.77
CA GLY A 537 6.86 4.75 -37.71
C GLY A 537 7.49 4.75 -36.30
N THR A 538 6.79 4.21 -35.29
CA THR A 538 7.35 3.95 -33.96
C THR A 538 8.06 2.59 -33.92
N LEU A 539 9.07 2.44 -33.04
CA LEU A 539 9.80 1.17 -32.86
C LEU A 539 8.87 -0.03 -32.64
N TYR A 540 7.80 0.16 -31.86
CA TYR A 540 6.83 -0.91 -31.58
C TYR A 540 6.06 -1.32 -32.84
N ALA A 541 5.53 -0.35 -33.58
CA ALA A 541 4.82 -0.58 -34.83
C ALA A 541 5.65 -1.43 -35.80
N GLU A 542 6.94 -1.11 -35.90
CA GLU A 542 7.80 -1.71 -36.92
C GLU A 542 8.29 -3.12 -36.51
N ILE A 543 8.32 -3.40 -35.20
CA ILE A 543 8.49 -4.77 -34.71
C ILE A 543 7.19 -5.57 -34.92
N VAL A 544 6.02 -4.97 -34.74
CA VAL A 544 4.73 -5.63 -35.02
C VAL A 544 4.65 -5.99 -36.50
N ASP A 545 4.86 -5.03 -37.40
CA ASP A 545 4.80 -5.24 -38.84
C ASP A 545 5.82 -6.30 -39.28
N LEU A 546 7.03 -6.26 -38.72
CA LEU A 546 8.06 -7.27 -38.98
C LEU A 546 7.60 -8.67 -38.57
N VAL A 547 7.11 -8.84 -37.33
CA VAL A 547 6.69 -10.17 -36.83
C VAL A 547 5.45 -10.65 -37.59
N ASP A 548 4.51 -9.77 -37.90
CA ASP A 548 3.33 -10.11 -38.71
C ASP A 548 3.71 -10.52 -40.15
N GLU A 549 4.80 -9.98 -40.71
CA GLU A 549 5.31 -10.36 -42.02
C GLU A 549 6.07 -11.71 -42.03
N ILE A 550 7.00 -11.92 -41.09
CA ILE A 550 7.83 -13.14 -41.07
C ILE A 550 7.17 -14.33 -40.38
N GLY A 551 6.10 -14.09 -39.60
CA GLY A 551 5.45 -15.11 -38.79
C GLY A 551 6.12 -15.37 -37.44
N PRO A 552 5.68 -16.41 -36.71
CA PRO A 552 6.32 -16.82 -35.46
C PRO A 552 7.76 -17.24 -35.71
N ALA A 553 8.70 -16.60 -35.02
CA ALA A 553 10.13 -16.84 -35.26
C ALA A 553 10.95 -16.85 -33.95
N PRO A 554 12.12 -17.52 -33.94
CA PRO A 554 13.09 -17.40 -32.86
C PRO A 554 13.49 -15.94 -32.59
N LEU A 555 13.72 -15.60 -31.32
CA LEU A 555 14.12 -14.25 -30.91
C LEU A 555 15.34 -13.69 -31.67
N LEU A 556 16.32 -14.54 -31.95
CA LEU A 556 17.55 -14.14 -32.68
C LEU A 556 17.27 -13.85 -34.15
N GLU A 557 16.29 -14.52 -34.75
CA GLU A 557 15.88 -14.29 -36.13
C GLU A 557 15.14 -12.95 -36.24
N ILE A 558 14.14 -12.72 -35.38
CA ILE A 558 13.43 -11.43 -35.30
C ILE A 558 14.43 -10.29 -35.12
N ARG A 559 15.41 -10.45 -34.22
CA ARG A 559 16.45 -9.43 -33.99
C ARG A 559 17.35 -9.22 -35.20
N SER A 560 17.77 -10.31 -35.86
CA SER A 560 18.64 -10.24 -37.05
C SER A 560 17.93 -9.54 -38.21
N GLU A 561 16.67 -9.91 -38.46
CA GLU A 561 15.86 -9.35 -39.52
C GLU A 561 15.50 -7.89 -39.24
N PHE A 562 15.18 -7.56 -37.99
CA PHE A 562 15.00 -6.19 -37.56
C PHE A 562 16.26 -5.35 -37.78
N SER A 563 17.43 -5.88 -37.40
CA SER A 563 18.71 -5.20 -37.64
C SER A 563 18.97 -5.00 -39.13
N ARG A 564 18.64 -5.98 -39.97
CA ARG A 564 18.82 -5.90 -41.42
C ARG A 564 17.98 -4.79 -42.04
N ARG A 565 16.75 -4.58 -41.56
CA ARG A 565 15.80 -3.59 -42.11
C ARG A 565 15.95 -2.20 -41.52
N PHE A 566 16.29 -2.11 -40.24
CA PHE A 566 16.15 -0.86 -39.48
C PHE A 566 17.42 -0.42 -38.73
N SER A 567 18.60 -0.99 -39.02
CA SER A 567 19.85 -0.66 -38.33
C SER A 567 20.22 0.82 -38.32
N GLU A 568 19.77 1.58 -39.32
CA GLU A 568 20.05 3.02 -39.42
C GLU A 568 19.21 3.86 -38.44
N LYS A 569 18.01 3.36 -38.08
CA LYS A 569 17.03 4.11 -37.28
C LYS A 569 16.98 3.64 -35.82
N TRP A 570 17.17 2.34 -35.58
CA TRP A 570 17.02 1.74 -34.25
C TRP A 570 18.09 0.71 -33.94
N SER A 571 18.40 0.57 -32.65
CA SER A 571 19.26 -0.51 -32.16
C SER A 571 18.50 -1.84 -32.15
N ALA A 572 19.14 -2.90 -32.67
CA ALA A 572 18.65 -4.27 -32.55
C ALA A 572 18.49 -4.74 -31.09
N ASN A 573 19.19 -4.11 -30.14
CA ASN A 573 19.06 -4.43 -28.72
C ASN A 573 17.72 -3.99 -28.12
N SER A 574 16.99 -3.10 -28.80
CA SER A 574 15.68 -2.62 -28.36
C SER A 574 14.54 -3.59 -28.68
N VAL A 575 14.76 -4.58 -29.54
CA VAL A 575 13.74 -5.57 -29.96
C VAL A 575 13.23 -6.37 -28.76
N PHE A 576 14.15 -6.99 -28.01
CA PHE A 576 13.78 -7.86 -26.90
C PHE A 576 13.02 -7.16 -25.76
N PRO A 577 13.42 -5.95 -25.30
CA PRO A 577 12.62 -5.17 -24.36
C PRO A 577 11.20 -4.91 -24.88
N VAL A 578 11.01 -4.63 -26.17
CA VAL A 578 9.68 -4.39 -26.75
C VAL A 578 8.83 -5.67 -26.78
N LEU A 579 9.40 -6.78 -27.24
CA LEU A 579 8.75 -8.09 -27.26
C LEU A 579 8.32 -8.53 -25.85
N LYS A 580 9.10 -8.21 -24.82
CA LYS A 580 8.77 -8.52 -23.41
C LYS A 580 7.85 -7.50 -22.73
N SER A 581 7.79 -6.26 -23.19
CA SER A 581 7.09 -5.17 -22.49
C SER A 581 5.67 -4.93 -22.96
N THR A 582 5.19 -5.70 -23.94
CA THR A 582 3.85 -5.55 -24.53
C THR A 582 3.11 -6.89 -24.51
N ASN A 583 1.78 -6.85 -24.32
CA ASN A 583 0.95 -8.06 -24.34
C ASN A 583 0.63 -8.55 -25.75
N TYR A 584 0.93 -7.75 -26.76
CA TYR A 584 0.64 -8.11 -28.14
C TYR A 584 1.56 -9.22 -28.65
N PHE A 585 2.78 -9.33 -28.10
CA PHE A 585 3.65 -10.45 -28.40
C PHE A 585 3.45 -11.56 -27.38
N VAL A 586 3.38 -12.77 -27.88
CA VAL A 586 3.16 -13.97 -27.08
C VAL A 586 4.24 -14.99 -27.43
N ARG A 587 4.59 -15.79 -26.43
CA ARG A 587 5.56 -16.86 -26.60
C ARG A 587 4.86 -18.06 -27.21
N MET A 588 5.10 -18.29 -28.50
CA MET A 588 4.42 -19.31 -29.31
C MET A 588 4.97 -20.72 -29.01
N ALA A 589 6.26 -20.82 -28.71
CA ALA A 589 6.98 -21.99 -28.19
C ALA A 589 8.22 -21.49 -27.40
N PRO A 590 8.97 -22.34 -26.66
CA PRO A 590 10.17 -21.88 -25.96
C PRO A 590 11.20 -21.21 -26.90
N GLY A 591 11.36 -19.88 -26.76
CA GLY A 591 12.28 -19.08 -27.56
C GLY A 591 11.70 -18.55 -28.89
N ILE A 592 10.48 -18.95 -29.24
CA ILE A 592 9.75 -18.47 -30.42
C ILE A 592 8.70 -17.45 -29.99
N MET A 593 8.69 -16.29 -30.63
CA MET A 593 7.72 -15.22 -30.38
C MET A 593 6.82 -15.06 -31.61
N GLY A 594 5.57 -14.74 -31.37
CA GLY A 594 4.60 -14.34 -32.38
C GLY A 594 3.67 -13.28 -31.83
N THR A 595 2.66 -12.90 -32.60
CA THR A 595 1.65 -11.93 -32.15
C THR A 595 0.44 -12.67 -31.55
N LEU A 596 -0.31 -11.99 -30.69
CA LEU A 596 -1.52 -12.54 -30.07
C LEU A 596 -2.54 -13.05 -31.10
N PRO A 597 -2.80 -12.36 -32.22
CA PRO A 597 -3.64 -12.89 -33.30
C PRO A 597 -3.15 -14.21 -33.88
N MET A 598 -1.82 -14.40 -34.01
CA MET A 598 -1.25 -15.67 -34.46
C MET A 598 -1.52 -16.80 -33.46
N ALA A 599 -1.39 -16.54 -32.16
CA ALA A 599 -1.71 -17.54 -31.13
C ALA A 599 -3.20 -17.94 -31.11
N GLN A 600 -4.10 -17.08 -31.57
CA GLN A 600 -5.54 -17.38 -31.65
C GLN A 600 -5.90 -18.23 -32.87
N ASP A 601 -5.05 -18.26 -33.91
CA ASP A 601 -5.33 -18.93 -35.18
C ASP A 601 -4.08 -19.64 -35.73
N VAL A 602 -3.53 -20.54 -34.90
CA VAL A 602 -2.28 -21.26 -35.19
C VAL A 602 -2.39 -22.11 -36.46
N ALA A 603 -3.59 -22.61 -36.77
CA ALA A 603 -3.85 -23.46 -37.93
C ALA A 603 -3.56 -22.79 -39.29
N LYS A 604 -3.48 -21.46 -39.35
CA LYS A 604 -3.18 -20.70 -40.58
C LYS A 604 -1.70 -20.39 -40.78
N LEU A 605 -0.84 -20.75 -39.83
CA LEU A 605 0.55 -20.35 -39.83
C LEU A 605 1.41 -21.43 -40.48
N ASP A 606 2.37 -21.00 -41.31
CA ASP A 606 3.43 -21.88 -41.81
C ASP A 606 4.60 -21.91 -40.82
N ILE A 607 4.51 -22.82 -39.84
CA ILE A 607 5.33 -22.82 -38.61
C ILE A 607 6.34 -23.97 -38.53
N LEU A 608 6.27 -24.92 -39.46
CA LEU A 608 7.01 -26.18 -39.39
C LEU A 608 8.54 -25.97 -39.38
N PRO A 609 9.12 -25.12 -40.25
CA PRO A 609 10.58 -24.95 -40.28
C PRO A 609 11.17 -24.39 -38.98
N ALA A 610 10.42 -23.55 -38.25
CA ALA A 610 10.87 -22.97 -36.98
C ALA A 610 10.82 -23.98 -35.81
N LEU A 611 10.05 -25.06 -35.96
CA LEU A 611 9.82 -26.09 -34.94
C LEU A 611 10.59 -27.38 -35.19
N GLU A 612 11.10 -27.60 -36.40
CA GLU A 612 11.94 -28.75 -36.82
C GLU A 612 13.34 -28.70 -36.19
N SER A 613 13.39 -28.77 -34.87
CA SER A 613 14.62 -28.74 -34.10
C SER A 613 14.55 -29.72 -32.95
N GLU A 614 15.60 -30.52 -32.79
CA GLU A 614 15.76 -31.44 -31.66
C GLU A 614 15.51 -30.74 -30.31
N ILE A 615 15.91 -29.47 -30.17
CA ILE A 615 15.74 -28.75 -28.90
C ILE A 615 14.27 -28.45 -28.59
N GLN A 616 13.45 -28.12 -29.59
CA GLN A 616 12.02 -27.87 -29.40
C GLN A 616 11.29 -29.16 -29.05
N VAL A 617 11.64 -30.26 -29.74
CA VAL A 617 11.12 -31.59 -29.45
C VAL A 617 11.49 -32.02 -28.02
N LYS A 618 12.73 -31.81 -27.59
CA LYS A 618 13.16 -32.09 -26.20
C LYS A 618 12.37 -31.28 -25.18
N TYR A 619 12.13 -29.98 -25.43
CA TYR A 619 11.34 -29.15 -24.52
C TYR A 619 9.90 -29.63 -24.42
N TYR A 620 9.30 -30.04 -25.53
CA TYR A 620 7.97 -30.65 -25.55
C TYR A 620 7.93 -31.93 -24.72
N ILE A 621 8.89 -32.84 -24.95
CA ILE A 621 9.00 -34.10 -24.21
C ILE A 621 9.10 -33.83 -22.70
N TYR A 622 9.98 -32.90 -22.29
CA TYR A 622 10.11 -32.54 -20.88
C TYR A 622 8.83 -31.96 -20.30
N ALA A 623 8.08 -31.16 -21.08
CA ALA A 623 6.81 -30.59 -20.62
C ALA A 623 5.75 -31.66 -20.36
N LYS A 624 5.61 -32.62 -21.27
CA LYS A 624 4.67 -33.74 -21.10
C LYS A 624 5.03 -34.62 -19.90
N VAL A 625 6.30 -35.03 -19.78
CA VAL A 625 6.75 -35.88 -18.66
C VAL A 625 6.63 -35.17 -17.31
N SER A 626 6.95 -33.88 -17.28
CA SER A 626 6.89 -33.09 -16.04
C SER A 626 5.47 -32.65 -15.69
N HIS A 627 4.48 -32.94 -16.53
CA HIS A 627 3.10 -32.44 -16.41
C HIS A 627 3.04 -30.93 -16.24
N SER A 628 3.94 -30.21 -16.94
CA SER A 628 3.96 -28.75 -16.93
C SER A 628 2.63 -28.22 -17.44
N ARG A 629 2.10 -27.20 -16.77
CA ARG A 629 0.82 -26.56 -17.15
C ARG A 629 0.97 -25.49 -18.21
N PHE A 630 2.19 -25.30 -18.68
CA PHE A 630 2.48 -24.27 -19.64
C PHE A 630 2.11 -24.70 -21.04
N ASP A 631 0.92 -24.27 -21.46
CA ASP A 631 0.46 -24.43 -22.83
C ASP A 631 1.09 -23.35 -23.72
N TYR A 632 1.91 -23.80 -24.65
CA TYR A 632 2.39 -22.97 -25.75
C TYR A 632 1.43 -23.11 -26.92
N PRO A 633 1.03 -22.02 -27.61
CA PRO A 633 0.11 -22.10 -28.74
C PRO A 633 0.54 -23.10 -29.83
N LEU A 634 1.84 -23.26 -30.06
CA LEU A 634 2.38 -24.21 -31.04
C LEU A 634 2.52 -25.65 -30.53
N TRP A 635 2.25 -25.92 -29.26
CA TRP A 635 2.28 -27.28 -28.69
C TRP A 635 0.89 -27.92 -28.81
N ASN A 636 0.45 -28.11 -30.04
CA ASN A 636 -0.86 -28.67 -30.37
C ASN A 636 -0.71 -30.05 -31.04
N PRO A 637 -1.81 -30.81 -31.19
CA PRO A 637 -1.77 -32.15 -31.79
C PRO A 637 -1.23 -32.20 -33.23
N ASP A 638 -1.43 -31.13 -34.01
CA ASP A 638 -0.95 -31.06 -35.40
C ASP A 638 0.58 -31.03 -35.43
N VAL A 639 1.19 -30.20 -34.57
CA VAL A 639 2.66 -30.11 -34.42
C VAL A 639 3.23 -31.37 -33.79
N GLU A 640 2.52 -31.99 -32.83
CA GLU A 640 2.95 -33.26 -32.23
C GLU A 640 3.06 -34.37 -33.29
N PHE A 641 2.04 -34.51 -34.15
CA PHE A 641 2.07 -35.44 -35.27
C PHE A 641 3.23 -35.12 -36.22
N HIS A 642 3.39 -33.84 -36.61
CA HIS A 642 4.49 -33.42 -37.47
C HIS A 642 5.87 -33.77 -36.90
N TRP A 643 6.09 -33.57 -35.61
CA TRP A 643 7.35 -33.97 -34.97
C TRP A 643 7.58 -35.47 -34.96
N CYS A 644 6.53 -36.29 -34.90
CA CYS A 644 6.66 -37.73 -34.98
C CYS A 644 7.04 -38.17 -36.41
N ASP A 645 6.44 -37.55 -37.43
CA ASP A 645 6.77 -37.83 -38.84
C ASP A 645 8.18 -37.33 -39.19
N PHE A 646 8.49 -36.07 -38.87
CA PHE A 646 9.83 -35.48 -39.02
C PHE A 646 10.87 -36.27 -38.23
N GLY A 647 10.53 -36.71 -37.01
CA GLY A 647 11.47 -37.33 -36.09
C GLY A 647 12.09 -38.62 -36.63
N ASP A 648 11.37 -39.33 -37.49
CA ASP A 648 11.81 -40.56 -38.12
C ASP A 648 12.99 -40.30 -39.08
N GLY A 649 14.20 -40.64 -38.62
CA GLY A 649 15.44 -40.47 -39.39
C GLY A 649 16.10 -39.10 -39.28
N ASN A 650 15.44 -38.08 -38.69
CA ASN A 650 16.04 -36.74 -38.50
C ASN A 650 16.42 -36.43 -37.05
N LEU A 651 15.86 -37.14 -36.06
CA LEU A 651 16.20 -36.96 -34.65
C LEU A 651 17.13 -38.09 -34.15
N PRO A 652 17.99 -37.82 -33.15
CA PRO A 652 18.66 -38.88 -32.42
C PRO A 652 17.64 -39.87 -31.85
N TRP A 653 17.98 -41.16 -31.91
CA TRP A 653 17.08 -42.24 -31.50
C TRP A 653 16.52 -42.03 -30.08
N GLU A 654 17.36 -41.59 -29.13
CA GLU A 654 16.95 -41.37 -27.75
C GLU A 654 15.88 -40.28 -27.62
N THR A 655 15.97 -39.23 -28.45
CA THR A 655 14.98 -38.16 -28.51
C THR A 655 13.69 -38.66 -29.16
N TYR A 656 13.82 -39.41 -30.27
CA TYR A 656 12.67 -39.95 -31.01
C TYR A 656 11.87 -40.97 -30.19
N ALA A 657 12.53 -41.98 -29.61
CA ALA A 657 11.90 -42.96 -28.74
C ALA A 657 11.21 -42.29 -27.54
N SER A 658 11.83 -41.23 -26.99
CA SER A 658 11.24 -40.45 -25.89
C SER A 658 10.05 -39.61 -26.34
N LEU A 659 10.05 -39.08 -27.57
CA LEU A 659 8.88 -38.43 -28.16
C LEU A 659 7.72 -39.41 -28.24
N LEU A 660 7.94 -40.57 -28.86
CA LEU A 660 6.93 -41.62 -28.98
C LEU A 660 6.35 -42.05 -27.62
N SER A 661 7.14 -41.97 -26.54
CA SER A 661 6.68 -42.34 -25.19
C SER A 661 5.73 -41.34 -24.52
N VAL A 662 5.56 -40.12 -25.07
CA VAL A 662 4.78 -39.05 -24.44
C VAL A 662 3.67 -38.48 -25.32
N VAL A 663 3.65 -38.82 -26.60
CA VAL A 663 2.65 -38.32 -27.55
C VAL A 663 1.29 -39.00 -27.40
N ASN A 664 0.24 -38.36 -27.92
CA ASN A 664 -1.12 -38.88 -27.88
C ASN A 664 -1.80 -38.87 -29.27
N PRO A 665 -1.68 -39.97 -30.05
CA PRO A 665 -2.28 -40.09 -31.39
C PRO A 665 -3.79 -39.90 -31.45
N ASP A 666 -4.51 -40.10 -30.33
CA ASP A 666 -5.97 -39.94 -30.29
C ASP A 666 -6.42 -38.49 -30.53
N GLN A 667 -5.53 -37.53 -30.32
CA GLN A 667 -5.80 -36.10 -30.53
C GLN A 667 -5.38 -35.59 -31.91
N TRP A 668 -4.69 -36.40 -32.70
CA TRP A 668 -4.11 -35.97 -33.97
C TRP A 668 -5.17 -35.81 -35.07
N PRO A 669 -5.00 -34.85 -36.00
CA PRO A 669 -5.91 -34.57 -37.11
C PRO A 669 -5.77 -35.58 -38.27
N ILE A 670 -5.64 -36.87 -37.97
CA ILE A 670 -5.36 -37.93 -38.96
C ILE A 670 -6.49 -38.97 -39.02
N SER A 671 -6.42 -39.87 -40.01
CA SER A 671 -7.38 -40.96 -40.17
C SER A 671 -7.27 -42.00 -39.05
N GLU A 672 -8.36 -42.72 -38.76
CA GLU A 672 -8.35 -43.84 -37.79
C GLU A 672 -7.33 -44.94 -38.16
N GLU A 673 -7.13 -45.17 -39.46
CA GLU A 673 -6.17 -46.16 -39.95
C GLU A 673 -4.74 -45.74 -39.60
N ASP A 674 -4.38 -44.49 -39.87
CA ASP A 674 -3.04 -43.98 -39.57
C ASP A 674 -2.81 -43.88 -38.06
N ARG A 675 -3.84 -43.52 -37.30
CA ARG A 675 -3.78 -43.53 -35.84
C ARG A 675 -3.45 -44.93 -35.30
N GLY A 676 -4.05 -45.98 -35.86
CA GLY A 676 -3.70 -47.36 -35.53
C GLY A 676 -2.23 -47.69 -35.76
N LYS A 677 -1.67 -47.28 -36.91
CA LYS A 677 -0.24 -47.48 -37.23
C LYS A 677 0.68 -46.78 -36.22
N TRP A 678 0.31 -45.58 -35.79
CA TRP A 678 1.09 -44.85 -34.79
C TRP A 678 1.01 -45.44 -33.40
N HIS A 679 -0.16 -45.96 -32.99
CA HIS A 679 -0.28 -46.73 -31.76
C HIS A 679 0.62 -47.97 -31.77
N ASP A 680 0.64 -48.71 -32.87
CA ASP A 680 1.53 -49.87 -33.03
C ASP A 680 3.00 -49.45 -32.93
N ARG A 681 3.39 -48.36 -33.62
CA ARG A 681 4.76 -47.83 -33.58
C ARG A 681 5.17 -47.37 -32.18
N ILE A 682 4.28 -46.69 -31.44
CA ILE A 682 4.52 -46.29 -30.05
C ILE A 682 4.69 -47.52 -29.16
N ALA A 683 3.91 -48.58 -29.37
CA ALA A 683 4.06 -49.82 -28.59
C ALA A 683 5.40 -50.53 -28.85
N GLU A 684 5.92 -50.45 -30.07
CA GLU A 684 7.20 -51.07 -30.46
C GLU A 684 8.42 -50.24 -30.07
N GLU A 685 8.37 -48.93 -30.29
CA GLU A 685 9.53 -48.01 -30.24
C GLU A 685 9.46 -47.01 -29.08
N GLY A 686 8.28 -46.80 -28.47
CA GLY A 686 8.04 -45.78 -27.45
C GLY A 686 8.72 -46.10 -26.12
N GLN A 687 9.87 -45.46 -25.87
CA GLN A 687 10.64 -45.62 -24.64
C GLN A 687 11.23 -44.29 -24.21
N PHE A 688 10.97 -43.88 -22.96
CA PHE A 688 11.58 -42.68 -22.41
C PHE A 688 13.07 -42.92 -22.09
N MET A 689 13.96 -42.30 -22.87
CA MET A 689 15.42 -42.46 -22.80
C MET A 689 16.17 -41.18 -22.42
N LEU A 690 15.51 -40.01 -22.46
CA LEU A 690 16.18 -38.75 -22.13
C LEU A 690 16.57 -38.70 -20.64
N THR A 691 17.88 -38.63 -20.39
CA THR A 691 18.39 -38.55 -19.01
C THR A 691 18.43 -37.10 -18.52
N VAL A 692 17.62 -36.79 -17.50
CA VAL A 692 17.72 -35.53 -16.75
C VAL A 692 18.55 -35.79 -15.49
N LYS A 693 19.88 -35.65 -15.57
CA LYS A 693 20.74 -35.79 -14.37
C LYS A 693 20.58 -34.55 -13.46
N PRO A 694 20.16 -34.66 -12.18
CA PRO A 694 20.07 -33.48 -11.32
C PRO A 694 21.45 -32.81 -11.16
N LEU A 695 21.46 -31.47 -11.12
CA LEU A 695 22.65 -30.75 -10.65
C LEU A 695 22.77 -30.90 -9.13
N PRO A 696 23.98 -30.78 -8.55
CA PRO A 696 24.14 -30.68 -7.11
C PRO A 696 23.30 -29.50 -6.58
N LEU A 697 22.60 -29.71 -5.45
CA LEU A 697 21.66 -28.75 -4.85
C LEU A 697 22.28 -27.38 -4.47
N THR A 698 23.61 -27.24 -4.55
CA THR A 698 24.40 -26.20 -3.88
C THR A 698 24.70 -24.95 -4.71
N GLN A 699 24.29 -24.88 -5.99
CA GLN A 699 24.75 -23.79 -6.86
C GLN A 699 23.89 -22.52 -6.82
N ILE A 700 22.59 -22.62 -6.52
CA ILE A 700 21.68 -21.46 -6.48
C ILE A 700 20.71 -21.63 -5.31
N LEU A 701 20.78 -20.69 -4.36
CA LEU A 701 19.83 -20.61 -3.26
C LEU A 701 18.64 -19.71 -3.68
N PRO A 702 17.38 -20.13 -3.44
CA PRO A 702 16.22 -19.31 -3.70
C PRO A 702 16.21 -18.09 -2.78
N THR A 703 15.85 -16.93 -3.32
CA THR A 703 15.51 -15.78 -2.50
C THR A 703 14.13 -15.99 -1.86
N VAL A 704 13.84 -15.25 -0.78
CA VAL A 704 12.49 -15.22 -0.17
C VAL A 704 11.44 -14.87 -1.22
N ARG A 705 11.77 -13.92 -2.11
CA ARG A 705 10.90 -13.53 -3.22
C ARG A 705 10.58 -14.70 -4.14
N ASP A 706 11.56 -15.52 -4.50
CA ASP A 706 11.36 -16.68 -5.36
C ASP A 706 10.40 -17.69 -4.71
N ILE A 707 10.61 -17.97 -3.41
CA ILE A 707 9.73 -18.87 -2.65
C ILE A 707 8.29 -18.33 -2.61
N CYS A 708 8.10 -17.03 -2.33
CA CYS A 708 6.79 -16.40 -2.34
C CYS A 708 6.12 -16.46 -3.72
N THR A 709 6.89 -16.21 -4.78
CA THR A 709 6.42 -16.24 -6.18
C THR A 709 5.92 -17.64 -6.54
N LEU A 710 6.71 -18.67 -6.23
CA LEU A 710 6.33 -20.07 -6.45
C LEU A 710 5.14 -20.49 -5.59
N ALA A 711 5.08 -20.09 -4.32
CA ALA A 711 3.97 -20.39 -3.42
C ALA A 711 2.64 -19.80 -3.91
N LEU A 712 2.66 -18.57 -4.43
CA LEU A 712 1.48 -17.95 -5.04
C LEU A 712 1.06 -18.66 -6.32
N PHE A 713 2.02 -19.05 -7.16
CA PHE A 713 1.77 -19.83 -8.37
C PHE A 713 1.12 -21.18 -8.06
N ILE A 714 1.66 -21.94 -7.09
CA ILE A 714 1.15 -23.23 -6.63
C ILE A 714 -0.25 -23.11 -6.05
N GLY A 715 -0.52 -22.04 -5.30
CA GLY A 715 -1.81 -21.80 -4.65
C GLY A 715 -2.99 -21.76 -5.61
N ASP A 716 -2.74 -21.49 -6.89
CA ASP A 716 -3.73 -21.42 -7.97
C ASP A 716 -3.71 -22.69 -8.85
N HIS A 717 -2.54 -23.29 -9.05
CA HIS A 717 -2.36 -24.41 -9.97
C HIS A 717 -2.37 -25.79 -9.31
N SER A 718 -2.35 -25.92 -7.98
CA SER A 718 -2.32 -27.19 -7.20
C SER A 718 -1.12 -28.13 -7.44
N THR A 719 -0.44 -28.04 -8.58
CA THR A 719 0.75 -28.82 -8.95
C THR A 719 1.82 -27.88 -9.50
N ILE A 720 3.09 -28.30 -9.41
CA ILE A 720 4.20 -27.55 -9.98
C ILE A 720 5.31 -28.51 -10.43
N SER A 721 5.88 -28.23 -11.60
CA SER A 721 7.01 -28.96 -12.16
C SER A 721 8.30 -28.13 -12.14
N TRP A 722 9.44 -28.78 -12.42
CA TRP A 722 10.73 -28.09 -12.50
C TRP A 722 10.80 -27.14 -13.70
N LEU A 723 10.06 -27.43 -14.77
CA LEU A 723 9.86 -26.51 -15.89
C LEU A 723 9.03 -25.32 -15.47
N ASP A 724 8.00 -25.57 -14.65
CA ASP A 724 7.12 -24.50 -14.23
C ASP A 724 7.90 -23.47 -13.42
N VAL A 725 8.71 -23.95 -12.46
CA VAL A 725 9.64 -23.12 -11.67
C VAL A 725 10.57 -22.33 -12.58
N ASN A 726 11.18 -22.96 -13.59
CA ASN A 726 12.08 -22.25 -14.50
C ASN A 726 11.38 -21.11 -15.22
N ARG A 727 10.16 -21.34 -15.71
CA ARG A 727 9.40 -20.32 -16.41
C ARG A 727 8.95 -19.19 -15.49
N VAL A 728 8.47 -19.52 -14.29
CA VAL A 728 8.05 -18.53 -13.30
C VAL A 728 9.21 -17.62 -12.88
N LEU A 729 10.40 -18.19 -12.69
CA LEU A 729 11.59 -17.46 -12.27
C LEU A 729 12.43 -16.91 -13.44
N GLY A 730 12.00 -17.12 -14.68
CA GLY A 730 12.69 -16.63 -15.87
C GLY A 730 14.01 -17.33 -16.20
N TYR A 731 14.26 -18.53 -15.66
CA TYR A 731 15.37 -19.38 -16.06
C TYR A 731 15.11 -20.01 -17.43
N ARG A 732 16.18 -20.56 -18.05
CA ARG A 732 16.02 -21.40 -19.24
C ARG A 732 15.11 -22.59 -18.92
N ILE A 733 14.29 -23.00 -19.87
CA ILE A 733 13.34 -24.10 -19.69
C ILE A 733 14.06 -25.40 -19.30
N ASP A 734 15.22 -25.69 -19.89
CA ASP A 734 16.08 -26.84 -19.58
C ASP A 734 17.01 -26.64 -18.38
N SER A 735 16.91 -25.51 -17.68
CA SER A 735 17.70 -25.26 -16.48
C SER A 735 17.38 -26.30 -15.41
N ARG A 736 18.41 -26.79 -14.74
CA ARG A 736 18.23 -27.74 -13.63
C ARG A 736 18.20 -27.07 -12.27
N SER A 737 18.44 -25.75 -12.23
CA SER A 737 18.44 -24.97 -10.99
C SER A 737 17.11 -25.05 -10.25
N SER A 738 15.99 -25.18 -10.96
CA SER A 738 14.65 -25.34 -10.40
C SER A 738 14.48 -26.53 -9.46
N MET A 739 15.29 -27.59 -9.60
CA MET A 739 15.23 -28.76 -8.71
C MET A 739 15.55 -28.40 -7.26
N SER A 740 16.49 -27.47 -7.03
CA SER A 740 16.79 -26.96 -5.68
C SER A 740 15.60 -26.22 -5.06
N PHE A 741 14.88 -25.44 -5.88
CA PHE A 741 13.68 -24.73 -5.42
C PHE A 741 12.59 -25.72 -5.03
N LEU A 742 12.33 -26.76 -5.84
CA LEU A 742 11.36 -27.80 -5.51
C LEU A 742 11.74 -28.55 -4.23
N ALA A 743 13.02 -28.91 -4.06
CA ALA A 743 13.49 -29.58 -2.86
C ALA A 743 13.29 -28.70 -1.61
N ILE A 744 13.55 -27.40 -1.72
CA ILE A 744 13.32 -26.43 -0.63
C ILE A 744 11.83 -26.27 -0.34
N LEU A 745 10.99 -26.09 -1.36
CA LEU A 745 9.53 -26.00 -1.18
C LEU A 745 8.96 -27.26 -0.53
N ALA A 746 9.46 -28.44 -0.91
CA ALA A 746 9.07 -29.71 -0.29
C ALA A 746 9.53 -29.77 1.17
N LYS A 747 10.77 -29.34 1.46
CA LYS A 747 11.31 -29.30 2.82
C LYS A 747 10.56 -28.32 3.72
N LEU A 748 10.06 -27.22 3.17
CA LEU A 748 9.22 -26.23 3.85
C LEU A 748 7.77 -26.70 4.02
N GLY A 749 7.39 -27.85 3.44
CA GLY A 749 6.02 -28.36 3.49
C GLY A 749 5.03 -27.57 2.64
N ILE A 750 5.51 -26.79 1.67
CA ILE A 750 4.67 -26.04 0.72
C ILE A 750 4.11 -26.99 -0.36
N ILE A 751 4.91 -27.99 -0.76
CA ILE A 751 4.53 -29.02 -1.73
C ILE A 751 4.82 -30.42 -1.19
N GLU A 752 4.12 -31.41 -1.72
CA GLU A 752 4.41 -32.84 -1.53
C GLU A 752 4.97 -33.41 -2.83
N ILE A 753 6.02 -34.22 -2.73
CA ILE A 753 6.61 -34.88 -3.90
C ILE A 753 5.75 -36.09 -4.23
N THR A 754 5.16 -36.07 -5.42
CA THR A 754 4.42 -37.22 -5.99
C THR A 754 5.31 -37.92 -7.01
N ASN A 755 5.25 -39.25 -7.02
CA ASN A 755 6.03 -40.10 -7.94
C ASN A 755 5.36 -40.21 -9.31
#